data_AF-A0A7I9VQ78-F1
#
_entry.id   AF-A0A7I9VQ78-F1
#
_cell.length_a   1.000
_cell.length_b   1.000
_cell.length_c   1.000
_cell.angle_alpha   90.00
_cell.angle_beta   90.00
_cell.angle_gamma   90.00
#
_symmetry.space_group_name_H-M   'P 1'
#
loop_
_entity.id
_entity.type
_entity.pdbx_description
1 polymer ?
#
loop_
_entity_poly.entity_id
_entity_poly.type
_entity_poly.pdbx_seq_one_letter_code
_entity_poly.pdbx_strand_id
1 'polypeptide(L)'
;MSKATLIDMTKCVGCRSCQVTCKQWNDLPAEKTQLQPGLGLQNPRKLSASTFTVLQSHEVEDAAAPGGLRYLFAKRQCMHCDEPACASACPVTAMHKTAEGPVVYDDAKCIGCRYCMWACPFGVPTAEWDSLAPKIRKCTHCYDRLSQPPPAERNGQALSDEDRKRFAAAHAVPACVKQCPAGALQYGDREELLKEARARMAKAPGKYVDHIYGEKEAGGTGMLYLSPVAFDQLGFPDVGTKSYPAPSKVALGAVPPAVIGVGLALGGAYAVSKRKLEVEKAEGKAHDHHPEFAPLQKKLWTPANLALAALMAFGGISFLARFALGLGGATNLSDTYAWGLWIVFDLVWIAVAAGAFATAGLIYVLQRKDLYSIGRSAVLMGLLSYSFVTVTLLADLGLPWHFYQLGLQAPEHSAMFEVSWCVGLYVTVLLAEFLPVPFERWGLTKAQAIWKKWAPWYVVFALTLFVFLLSRNVAYAAVAAAAFGFLAWAFRTKDGEKPQPILLAIAAVTFSTMHQSSLGSLFLLMPDKLARQWWSPVMPVSFFLSSIAAGVALVILVEMWIAKAWKRELRVAQLAALGKVAFWALLVFEAFRLGDLAVRGQLAGAFAGPKSGLFAAEVVLGGVLPLALLATDKARRSPGLLALGAALACGGVVFNRVNVVMFAMNLKGIAPVFEPQAYAPSVFEWGVSVGLVAATIFLFGLGARLMPVLPKEEAASPR
;
A
#
# COMPACT_ATOMS: atom_id res chain seq x y z
N MET A 1 -30.11 -14.52 3.74
CA MET A 1 -30.07 -13.98 2.36
C MET A 1 -29.61 -12.54 2.42
N SER A 2 -28.80 -12.08 1.46
CA SER A 2 -28.29 -10.70 1.45
C SER A 2 -29.43 -9.72 1.16
N LYS A 3 -29.56 -8.68 1.98
CA LYS A 3 -30.52 -7.60 1.80
C LYS A 3 -29.99 -6.57 0.82
N ALA A 4 -30.90 -5.90 0.11
CA ALA A 4 -30.58 -4.87 -0.86
C ALA A 4 -31.64 -3.75 -0.88
N THR A 5 -31.38 -2.68 -1.62
CA THR A 5 -32.35 -1.64 -1.92
C THR A 5 -32.50 -1.45 -3.42
N LEU A 6 -33.73 -1.55 -3.92
CA LEU A 6 -34.13 -1.22 -5.28
C LEU A 6 -34.51 0.26 -5.35
N ILE A 7 -33.91 0.98 -6.31
CA ILE A 7 -34.08 2.41 -6.54
C ILE A 7 -34.63 2.59 -7.94
N ASP A 8 -35.89 3.00 -8.04
CA ASP A 8 -36.55 3.31 -9.30
C ASP A 8 -36.50 4.82 -9.56
N MET A 9 -35.52 5.26 -10.36
CA MET A 9 -35.33 6.68 -10.65
C MET A 9 -36.46 7.27 -11.51
N THR A 10 -37.28 6.43 -12.16
CA THR A 10 -38.48 6.88 -12.89
C THR A 10 -39.59 7.36 -11.95
N LYS A 11 -39.54 6.98 -10.67
CA LYS A 11 -40.49 7.39 -9.62
C LYS A 11 -39.92 8.47 -8.70
N CYS A 12 -38.64 8.80 -8.80
CA CYS A 12 -38.01 9.74 -7.86
C CYS A 12 -38.48 11.17 -8.14
N VAL A 13 -39.11 11.81 -7.14
CA VAL A 13 -39.61 13.20 -7.24
C VAL A 13 -38.64 14.25 -6.69
N GLY A 14 -37.40 13.86 -6.34
CA GLY A 14 -36.39 14.83 -5.91
C GLY A 14 -36.61 15.48 -4.54
N CYS A 15 -37.54 14.99 -3.70
CA CYS A 15 -37.94 15.63 -2.43
C CYS A 15 -36.87 15.69 -1.32
N ARG A 16 -35.74 14.97 -1.47
CA ARG A 16 -34.60 14.93 -0.52
C ARG A 16 -34.91 14.44 0.89
N SER A 17 -36.11 13.91 1.17
CA SER A 17 -36.42 13.36 2.49
C SER A 17 -35.45 12.24 2.90
N CYS A 18 -34.94 11.48 1.92
CA CYS A 18 -33.90 10.49 2.16
C CYS A 18 -32.60 11.07 2.73
N GLN A 19 -32.22 12.31 2.38
CA GLN A 19 -31.03 12.99 2.89
C GLN A 19 -31.25 13.45 4.33
N VAL A 20 -32.39 14.10 4.59
CA VAL A 20 -32.74 14.65 5.90
C VAL A 20 -32.86 13.54 6.93
N THR A 21 -33.61 12.48 6.63
CA THR A 21 -33.77 11.35 7.57
C THR A 21 -32.47 10.56 7.74
N CYS A 22 -31.61 10.50 6.71
CA CYS A 22 -30.29 9.90 6.87
C CYS A 22 -29.43 10.68 7.87
N LYS A 23 -29.42 12.01 7.80
CA LYS A 23 -28.71 12.85 8.77
C LYS A 23 -29.32 12.71 10.17
N GLN A 24 -30.64 12.76 10.30
CA GLN A 24 -31.34 12.62 11.57
C GLN A 24 -31.05 11.26 12.24
N TRP A 25 -31.07 10.16 11.48
CA TRP A 25 -30.81 8.83 12.04
C TRP A 25 -29.38 8.68 12.54
N ASN A 26 -28.41 9.18 11.76
CA ASN A 26 -26.99 9.02 12.05
C ASN A 26 -26.42 10.18 12.91
N ASP A 27 -27.28 11.05 13.44
CA ASP A 27 -26.91 12.26 14.19
C ASP A 27 -25.83 13.11 13.49
N LEU A 28 -25.99 13.31 12.18
CA LEU A 28 -25.01 14.02 11.37
C LEU A 28 -25.36 15.51 11.26
N PRO A 29 -24.37 16.42 11.38
CA PRO A 29 -24.62 17.85 11.28
C PRO A 29 -25.09 18.26 9.88
N ALA A 30 -25.81 19.37 9.80
CA ALA A 30 -26.10 20.02 8.53
C ALA A 30 -24.81 20.60 7.93
N GLU A 31 -24.72 20.60 6.61
CA GLU A 31 -23.61 21.23 5.89
C GLU A 31 -24.05 22.59 5.36
N LYS A 32 -23.14 23.55 5.36
CA LYS A 32 -23.37 24.82 4.66
C LYS A 32 -23.37 24.55 3.16
N THR A 33 -24.51 24.74 2.53
CA THR A 33 -24.69 24.51 1.09
C THR A 33 -24.76 25.83 0.32
N GLN A 34 -24.21 25.84 -0.89
CA GLN A 34 -24.32 26.95 -1.84
C GLN A 34 -24.72 26.40 -3.20
N LEU A 35 -25.62 27.12 -3.89
CA LEU A 35 -25.93 26.83 -5.29
C LEU A 35 -24.67 27.02 -6.13
N GLN A 36 -24.32 26.01 -6.90
CA GLN A 36 -23.13 26.02 -7.73
C GLN A 36 -23.54 26.01 -9.20
N PRO A 37 -22.83 26.78 -10.06
CA PRO A 37 -23.01 26.71 -11.50
C PRO A 37 -22.88 25.27 -11.99
N GLY A 38 -23.78 24.84 -12.88
CA GLY A 38 -23.77 23.51 -13.49
C GLY A 38 -24.33 22.36 -12.64
N LEU A 39 -24.77 22.61 -11.40
CA LEU A 39 -25.42 21.60 -10.55
C LEU A 39 -26.94 21.79 -10.39
N GLY A 40 -27.50 22.81 -11.05
CA GLY A 40 -28.91 23.17 -10.90
C GLY A 40 -29.29 23.34 -9.43
N LEU A 41 -30.28 22.57 -8.99
CA LEU A 41 -30.79 22.63 -7.61
C LEU A 41 -30.06 21.71 -6.62
N GLN A 42 -29.14 20.84 -7.07
CA GLN A 42 -28.49 19.82 -6.25
C GLN A 42 -27.78 20.43 -5.02
N ASN A 43 -28.19 19.98 -3.83
CA ASN A 43 -27.56 20.34 -2.56
C ASN A 43 -27.76 19.21 -1.52
N PRO A 44 -26.72 18.85 -0.73
CA PRO A 44 -25.31 19.27 -0.81
C PRO A 44 -24.60 18.87 -2.11
N ARG A 45 -23.38 19.40 -2.32
CA ARG A 45 -22.60 19.21 -3.56
C ARG A 45 -22.32 17.73 -3.86
N LYS A 46 -21.83 16.98 -2.87
CA LYS A 46 -21.32 15.61 -3.00
C LYS A 46 -21.58 14.83 -1.73
N LEU A 47 -21.25 13.53 -1.76
CA LEU A 47 -21.08 12.77 -0.53
C LEU A 47 -19.93 13.35 0.30
N SER A 48 -20.03 13.24 1.61
CA SER A 48 -19.04 13.73 2.57
C SER A 48 -19.11 12.94 3.87
N ALA A 49 -18.21 13.26 4.80
CA ALA A 49 -18.20 12.62 6.10
C ALA A 49 -19.46 12.90 6.94
N SER A 50 -20.28 13.90 6.57
CA SER A 50 -21.56 14.19 7.20
C SER A 50 -22.78 13.96 6.27
N THR A 51 -22.57 13.66 4.99
CA THR A 51 -23.62 13.49 3.98
C THR A 51 -23.47 12.13 3.30
N PHE A 52 -24.10 11.10 3.86
CA PHE A 52 -23.99 9.70 3.39
C PHE A 52 -24.84 9.36 2.18
N THR A 53 -25.84 10.20 1.87
CA THR A 53 -26.62 10.10 0.65
C THR A 53 -26.90 11.48 0.10
N VAL A 54 -26.92 11.59 -1.23
CA VAL A 54 -27.23 12.83 -1.95
C VAL A 54 -28.12 12.50 -3.14
N LEU A 55 -29.11 13.35 -3.43
CA LEU A 55 -29.82 13.34 -4.71
C LEU A 55 -29.11 14.28 -5.68
N GLN A 56 -28.68 13.72 -6.81
CA GLN A 56 -28.12 14.46 -7.91
C GLN A 56 -29.23 14.82 -8.89
N SER A 57 -29.24 16.07 -9.36
CA SER A 57 -30.19 16.53 -10.37
C SER A 57 -29.54 16.52 -11.75
N HIS A 58 -30.23 15.93 -12.72
CA HIS A 58 -29.78 15.83 -14.10
C HIS A 58 -30.87 16.39 -15.01
N GLU A 59 -30.48 17.31 -15.89
CA GLU A 59 -31.29 17.78 -17.01
C GLU A 59 -30.92 16.91 -18.21
N VAL A 60 -31.87 16.14 -18.71
CA VAL A 60 -31.67 15.28 -19.87
C VAL A 60 -32.58 15.74 -21.00
N GLU A 61 -32.07 15.71 -22.22
CA GLU A 61 -32.87 15.99 -23.41
C GLU A 61 -33.92 14.88 -23.59
N ASP A 62 -35.17 15.29 -23.73
CA ASP A 62 -36.32 14.41 -23.93
C ASP A 62 -37.32 15.14 -24.82
N ALA A 63 -37.34 14.78 -26.10
CA ALA A 63 -38.23 15.39 -27.10
C ALA A 63 -39.72 15.26 -26.76
N ALA A 64 -40.10 14.30 -25.90
CA ALA A 64 -41.47 14.13 -25.44
C ALA A 64 -41.81 15.00 -24.21
N ALA A 65 -40.82 15.61 -23.55
CA ALA A 65 -41.04 16.46 -22.38
C ALA A 65 -41.37 17.91 -22.81
N PRO A 66 -42.20 18.64 -22.03
CA PRO A 66 -42.45 20.06 -22.27
C PRO A 66 -41.15 20.87 -22.31
N GLY A 67 -40.86 21.53 -23.43
CA GLY A 67 -39.61 22.26 -23.62
C GLY A 67 -38.39 21.40 -24.00
N GLY A 68 -38.60 20.11 -24.33
CA GLY A 68 -37.55 19.21 -24.80
C GLY A 68 -36.58 18.73 -23.71
N LEU A 69 -36.85 19.04 -22.44
CA LEU A 69 -35.98 18.73 -21.31
C LEU A 69 -36.75 18.05 -20.19
N ARG A 70 -36.14 17.04 -19.58
CA ARG A 70 -36.66 16.32 -18.44
C ARG A 70 -35.69 16.38 -17.27
N TYR A 71 -36.22 16.74 -16.10
CA TYR A 71 -35.48 16.69 -14.84
C TYR A 71 -35.54 15.28 -14.23
N LEU A 72 -34.38 14.68 -14.01
CA LEU A 72 -34.22 13.39 -13.37
C LEU A 72 -33.39 13.51 -12.08
N PHE A 73 -33.71 12.67 -11.10
CA PHE A 73 -33.02 12.65 -9.82
C PHE A 73 -32.39 11.28 -9.54
N ALA A 74 -31.06 11.26 -9.38
CA ALA A 74 -30.29 10.06 -9.10
C ALA A 74 -29.81 10.04 -7.65
N LYS A 75 -30.23 9.02 -6.89
CA LYS A 75 -29.81 8.86 -5.48
C LYS A 75 -28.44 8.20 -5.38
N ARG A 76 -27.46 8.91 -4.83
CA ARG A 76 -26.12 8.38 -4.52
C ARG A 76 -25.97 8.02 -3.06
N GLN A 77 -25.32 6.89 -2.80
CA GLN A 77 -24.86 6.43 -1.48
C GLN A 77 -23.90 5.24 -1.65
N CYS A 78 -23.48 4.61 -0.55
CA CYS A 78 -22.74 3.35 -0.60
C CYS A 78 -23.49 2.26 -1.36
N MET A 79 -22.80 1.59 -2.29
CA MET A 79 -23.35 0.47 -3.05
C MET A 79 -23.46 -0.84 -2.26
N HIS A 80 -22.81 -0.92 -1.08
CA HIS A 80 -22.76 -2.14 -0.26
C HIS A 80 -22.43 -3.38 -1.11
N CYS A 81 -21.28 -3.34 -1.80
CA CYS A 81 -20.87 -4.34 -2.78
C CYS A 81 -20.87 -5.77 -2.21
N ASP A 82 -21.06 -6.75 -3.11
CA ASP A 82 -21.08 -8.14 -2.70
C ASP A 82 -19.71 -8.64 -2.23
N GLU A 83 -18.67 -8.24 -2.96
CA GLU A 83 -17.26 -8.38 -2.58
C GLU A 83 -16.62 -6.98 -2.45
N PRO A 84 -16.70 -6.34 -1.28
CA PRO A 84 -16.32 -4.95 -1.12
C PRO A 84 -14.80 -4.73 -1.11
N ALA A 85 -14.30 -4.03 -2.14
CA ALA A 85 -12.92 -3.56 -2.23
C ALA A 85 -12.49 -2.72 -1.02
N CYS A 86 -13.40 -1.92 -0.44
CA CYS A 86 -13.09 -1.11 0.74
C CYS A 86 -12.87 -1.94 2.02
N ALA A 87 -13.50 -3.11 2.15
CA ALA A 87 -13.27 -4.02 3.27
C ALA A 87 -11.98 -4.81 3.07
N SER A 88 -11.73 -5.34 1.87
CA SER A 88 -10.45 -5.99 1.52
C SER A 88 -9.25 -5.05 1.69
N ALA A 89 -9.41 -3.76 1.35
CA ALA A 89 -8.37 -2.76 1.59
C ALA A 89 -8.15 -2.42 3.08
N CYS A 90 -9.04 -2.82 3.99
CA CYS A 90 -8.97 -2.43 5.40
C CYS A 90 -8.10 -3.39 6.23
N PRO A 91 -6.93 -2.95 6.73
CA PRO A 91 -6.02 -3.84 7.44
C PRO A 91 -6.46 -4.18 8.87
N VAL A 92 -7.49 -3.50 9.39
CA VAL A 92 -7.94 -3.62 10.79
C VAL A 92 -9.41 -4.01 10.89
N THR A 93 -10.03 -4.47 9.79
CA THR A 93 -11.46 -4.87 9.74
C THR A 93 -12.46 -3.81 10.20
N ALA A 94 -12.04 -2.54 10.28
CA ALA A 94 -12.93 -1.41 10.56
C ALA A 94 -14.02 -1.30 9.49
N MET A 95 -13.69 -1.63 8.24
CA MET A 95 -14.67 -1.90 7.19
C MET A 95 -14.85 -3.42 7.07
N HIS A 96 -16.08 -3.89 7.23
CA HIS A 96 -16.41 -5.31 7.05
C HIS A 96 -17.83 -5.47 6.49
N LYS A 97 -18.08 -6.61 5.84
CA LYS A 97 -19.39 -6.99 5.34
C LYS A 97 -20.08 -7.89 6.37
N THR A 98 -21.33 -7.58 6.72
CA THR A 98 -22.14 -8.43 7.61
C THR A 98 -22.81 -9.55 6.82
N ALA A 99 -23.27 -10.60 7.51
CA ALA A 99 -23.94 -11.74 6.88
C ALA A 99 -25.26 -11.35 6.19
N GLU A 100 -25.89 -10.28 6.66
CA GLU A 100 -27.14 -9.72 6.14
C GLU A 100 -26.93 -8.91 4.86
N GLY A 101 -25.69 -8.62 4.46
CA GLY A 101 -25.37 -7.89 3.23
C GLY A 101 -24.68 -6.53 3.41
N PRO A 102 -25.09 -5.67 4.37
CA PRO A 102 -24.48 -4.37 4.57
C PRO A 102 -22.97 -4.41 4.81
N VAL A 103 -22.26 -3.54 4.09
CA VAL A 103 -20.89 -3.15 4.47
C VAL A 103 -20.97 -2.06 5.54
N VAL A 104 -20.43 -2.30 6.72
CA VAL A 104 -20.49 -1.40 7.88
C VAL A 104 -19.11 -0.82 8.23
N TYR A 105 -19.08 0.12 9.17
CA TYR A 105 -17.87 0.80 9.62
C TYR A 105 -17.83 0.84 11.16
N ASP A 106 -16.71 0.43 11.74
CA ASP A 106 -16.41 0.47 13.17
C ASP A 106 -15.28 1.48 13.43
N ASP A 107 -15.59 2.55 14.17
CA ASP A 107 -14.66 3.64 14.42
C ASP A 107 -13.61 3.33 15.49
N ALA A 108 -13.89 2.40 16.41
CA ALA A 108 -12.97 1.97 17.45
C ALA A 108 -11.78 1.17 16.89
N LYS A 109 -11.99 0.53 15.74
CA LYS A 109 -10.94 -0.24 15.04
C LYS A 109 -10.14 0.60 14.04
N CYS A 110 -10.74 1.66 13.52
CA CYS A 110 -10.18 2.39 12.38
C CYS A 110 -8.86 3.09 12.72
N ILE A 111 -7.85 2.95 11.86
CA ILE A 111 -6.55 3.66 11.97
C ILE A 111 -6.48 4.91 11.09
N GLY A 112 -7.55 5.23 10.35
CA GLY A 112 -7.60 6.43 9.48
C GLY A 112 -6.64 6.39 8.29
N CYS A 113 -6.31 5.21 7.76
CA CYS A 113 -5.32 5.02 6.70
C CYS A 113 -5.82 5.33 5.27
N ARG A 114 -7.13 5.55 5.09
CA ARG A 114 -7.79 5.99 3.83
C ARG A 114 -7.66 5.06 2.61
N TYR A 115 -7.04 3.88 2.73
CA TYR A 115 -6.97 2.89 1.64
C TYR A 115 -8.37 2.52 1.09
N CYS A 116 -9.39 2.50 1.95
CA CYS A 116 -10.77 2.24 1.53
C CYS A 116 -11.38 3.32 0.61
N MET A 117 -10.94 4.58 0.72
CA MET A 117 -11.37 5.68 -0.16
C MET A 117 -10.84 5.46 -1.58
N TRP A 118 -9.57 5.09 -1.65
CA TRP A 118 -8.87 4.74 -2.88
C TRP A 118 -9.41 3.46 -3.53
N ALA A 119 -9.65 2.40 -2.76
CA ALA A 119 -10.13 1.13 -3.29
C ALA A 119 -11.60 1.15 -3.74
N CYS A 120 -12.44 2.06 -3.21
CA CYS A 120 -13.85 2.11 -3.58
C CYS A 120 -14.04 2.62 -5.02
N PRO A 121 -14.62 1.84 -5.95
CA PRO A 121 -14.85 2.29 -7.32
C PRO A 121 -15.91 3.39 -7.43
N PHE A 122 -16.78 3.50 -6.43
CA PHE A 122 -17.86 4.48 -6.38
C PHE A 122 -17.51 5.76 -5.61
N GLY A 123 -16.28 5.89 -5.09
CA GLY A 123 -15.83 7.10 -4.38
C GLY A 123 -16.62 7.42 -3.10
N VAL A 124 -17.15 6.40 -2.43
CA VAL A 124 -18.13 6.59 -1.32
C VAL A 124 -17.48 6.95 0.02
N PRO A 125 -16.43 6.26 0.50
CA PRO A 125 -15.84 6.59 1.79
C PRO A 125 -15.17 7.96 1.74
N THR A 126 -15.44 8.80 2.74
CA THR A 126 -14.94 10.18 2.85
C THR A 126 -14.38 10.42 4.25
N ALA A 127 -13.40 11.31 4.38
CA ALA A 127 -12.74 11.58 5.67
C ALA A 127 -13.23 12.87 6.33
N GLU A 128 -13.17 12.94 7.66
CA GLU A 128 -13.42 14.15 8.45
C GLU A 128 -12.18 15.07 8.43
N TRP A 129 -11.91 15.75 7.30
CA TRP A 129 -10.67 16.52 7.09
C TRP A 129 -10.43 17.64 8.12
N ASP A 130 -11.48 18.23 8.67
CA ASP A 130 -11.42 19.31 9.66
C ASP A 130 -11.22 18.83 11.11
N SER A 131 -11.03 17.52 11.31
CA SER A 131 -10.83 16.92 12.64
C SER A 131 -9.35 16.58 12.90
N LEU A 132 -8.91 16.75 14.14
CA LEU A 132 -7.60 16.26 14.60
C LEU A 132 -7.54 14.73 14.69
N ALA A 133 -8.70 14.09 14.83
CA ALA A 133 -8.87 12.64 14.87
C ALA A 133 -9.80 12.21 13.71
N PRO A 134 -9.37 12.37 12.45
CA PRO A 134 -10.24 12.23 11.29
C PRO A 134 -10.70 10.79 11.11
N LYS A 135 -12.00 10.57 11.26
CA LYS A 135 -12.63 9.28 10.98
C LYS A 135 -13.02 9.17 9.51
N ILE A 136 -13.11 7.94 9.01
CA ILE A 136 -13.66 7.65 7.69
C ILE A 136 -15.14 7.36 7.84
N ARG A 137 -15.99 7.98 7.03
CA ARG A 137 -17.43 7.82 7.12
C ARG A 137 -18.04 7.42 5.78
N LYS A 138 -19.18 6.73 5.87
CA LYS A 138 -20.00 6.30 4.75
C LYS A 138 -21.34 5.77 5.28
N CYS A 139 -22.31 5.59 4.39
CA CYS A 139 -23.53 4.84 4.68
C CYS A 139 -23.21 3.41 5.19
N THR A 140 -23.94 2.98 6.22
CA THR A 140 -23.88 1.64 6.85
C THR A 140 -25.15 0.81 6.55
N HIS A 141 -25.95 1.23 5.58
CA HIS A 141 -27.26 0.66 5.24
C HIS A 141 -28.26 0.67 6.42
N CYS A 142 -28.03 1.54 7.41
CA CYS A 142 -28.78 1.53 8.68
C CYS A 142 -28.73 0.17 9.39
N TYR A 143 -27.61 -0.56 9.31
CA TYR A 143 -27.47 -1.87 9.99
C TYR A 143 -27.82 -1.79 11.48
N ASP A 144 -27.34 -0.75 12.16
CA ASP A 144 -27.65 -0.39 13.53
C ASP A 144 -29.17 -0.24 13.78
N ARG A 145 -29.89 0.41 12.86
CA ARG A 145 -31.35 0.56 12.90
C ARG A 145 -32.07 -0.77 12.79
N LEU A 146 -31.65 -1.58 11.82
CA LEU A 146 -32.32 -2.84 11.47
C LEU A 146 -32.21 -3.86 12.61
N SER A 147 -31.15 -3.78 13.40
CA SER A 147 -30.92 -4.63 14.58
C SER A 147 -31.54 -4.11 15.87
N GLN A 148 -32.14 -2.92 15.89
CA GLN A 148 -32.57 -2.30 17.13
C GLN A 148 -33.88 -2.92 17.67
N PRO A 149 -33.88 -3.47 18.91
CA PRO A 149 -35.10 -3.98 19.51
C PRO A 149 -36.04 -2.82 19.91
N PRO A 150 -37.36 -3.06 19.99
CA PRO A 150 -38.29 -2.09 20.55
C PRO A 150 -37.87 -1.68 21.96
N PRO A 151 -37.85 -0.37 22.29
CA PRO A 151 -37.54 0.07 23.64
C PRO A 151 -38.61 -0.43 24.62
N ALA A 152 -38.23 -0.60 25.89
CA ALA A 152 -39.17 -0.99 26.93
C ALA A 152 -40.22 0.11 27.18
N GLU A 153 -39.79 1.37 27.14
CA GLU A 153 -40.59 2.55 27.40
C GLU A 153 -40.28 3.66 26.39
N ARG A 154 -41.25 4.57 26.16
CA ARG A 154 -41.10 5.78 25.36
C ARG A 154 -41.74 6.93 26.11
N ASN A 155 -40.95 7.98 26.39
CA ASN A 155 -41.37 9.13 27.21
C ASN A 155 -41.91 8.72 28.61
N GLY A 156 -41.28 7.74 29.25
CA GLY A 156 -41.66 7.25 30.59
C GLY A 156 -42.92 6.39 30.63
N GLN A 157 -43.44 5.96 29.48
CA GLN A 157 -44.59 5.05 29.38
C GLN A 157 -44.17 3.73 28.72
N ALA A 158 -44.59 2.60 29.29
CA ALA A 158 -44.38 1.28 28.70
C ALA A 158 -45.04 1.18 27.32
N LEU A 159 -44.33 0.64 26.33
CA LEU A 159 -44.91 0.46 25.00
C LEU A 159 -45.97 -0.64 25.02
N SER A 160 -47.13 -0.33 24.45
CA SER A 160 -48.15 -1.32 24.11
C SER A 160 -47.60 -2.35 23.11
N ASP A 161 -48.20 -3.54 23.04
CA ASP A 161 -47.81 -4.56 22.07
C ASP A 161 -47.97 -4.08 20.63
N GLU A 162 -48.97 -3.24 20.36
CA GLU A 162 -49.18 -2.62 19.06
C GLU A 162 -48.06 -1.61 18.73
N ASP A 163 -47.67 -0.78 19.69
CA ASP A 163 -46.55 0.14 19.51
C ASP A 163 -45.22 -0.59 19.31
N ARG A 164 -45.00 -1.72 19.99
CA ARG A 164 -43.84 -2.58 19.76
C ARG A 164 -43.83 -3.14 18.34
N LYS A 165 -44.96 -3.66 17.86
CA LYS A 165 -45.10 -4.16 16.48
C LYS A 165 -44.88 -3.03 15.46
N ARG A 166 -45.45 -1.86 15.70
CA ARG A 166 -45.27 -0.67 14.85
C ARG A 166 -43.82 -0.20 14.82
N PHE A 167 -43.14 -0.20 15.97
CA PHE A 167 -41.72 0.13 16.06
C PHE A 167 -40.89 -0.84 15.24
N ALA A 168 -41.08 -2.15 15.44
CA ALA A 168 -40.35 -3.19 14.71
C ALA A 168 -40.56 -3.06 13.20
N ALA A 169 -41.80 -2.90 12.74
CA ALA A 169 -42.10 -2.70 11.32
C ALA A 169 -41.49 -1.41 10.73
N ALA A 170 -41.37 -0.33 11.53
CA ALA A 170 -40.74 0.91 11.10
C ALA A 170 -39.20 0.86 11.07
N HIS A 171 -38.59 0.00 11.90
CA HIS A 171 -37.15 -0.19 12.00
C HIS A 171 -36.64 -1.33 11.11
N ALA A 172 -37.51 -2.18 10.57
CA ALA A 172 -37.16 -3.26 9.64
C ALA A 172 -36.67 -2.78 8.24
N VAL A 173 -36.65 -1.48 7.98
CA VAL A 173 -36.14 -0.89 6.74
C VAL A 173 -35.23 0.31 7.04
N PRO A 174 -34.26 0.63 6.14
CA PRO A 174 -33.41 1.80 6.31
C PRO A 174 -34.21 3.10 6.38
N ALA A 175 -33.72 4.07 7.14
CA ALA A 175 -34.43 5.32 7.40
C ALA A 175 -34.76 6.10 6.11
N CYS A 176 -33.83 6.10 5.16
CA CYS A 176 -34.04 6.74 3.86
C CYS A 176 -35.12 6.06 3.00
N VAL A 177 -35.31 4.75 3.14
CA VAL A 177 -36.33 3.97 2.43
C VAL A 177 -37.69 4.23 3.06
N LYS A 178 -37.77 4.18 4.40
CA LYS A 178 -39.01 4.41 5.16
C LYS A 178 -39.68 5.74 4.80
N GLN A 179 -38.87 6.79 4.62
CA GLN A 179 -39.37 8.14 4.37
C GLN A 179 -39.71 8.41 2.90
N CYS A 180 -39.45 7.49 1.95
CA CYS A 180 -39.66 7.76 0.53
C CYS A 180 -41.16 7.92 0.20
N PRO A 181 -41.66 9.14 -0.11
CA PRO A 181 -43.08 9.35 -0.33
C PRO A 181 -43.56 8.80 -1.69
N ALA A 182 -42.65 8.72 -2.67
CA ALA A 182 -42.97 8.30 -4.03
C ALA A 182 -42.90 6.79 -4.27
N GLY A 183 -42.54 5.99 -3.24
CA GLY A 183 -42.31 4.56 -3.40
C GLY A 183 -41.17 4.22 -4.38
N ALA A 184 -40.22 5.15 -4.57
CA ALA A 184 -39.06 4.98 -5.44
C ALA A 184 -38.00 4.07 -4.82
N LEU A 185 -38.00 3.89 -3.50
CA LEU A 185 -37.05 3.07 -2.76
C LEU A 185 -37.77 1.87 -2.16
N GLN A 186 -37.23 0.66 -2.35
CA GLN A 186 -37.76 -0.57 -1.77
C GLN A 186 -36.62 -1.40 -1.17
N TYR A 187 -36.80 -1.89 0.05
CA TYR A 187 -35.82 -2.70 0.78
C TYR A 187 -36.32 -4.13 0.96
N GLY A 188 -35.44 -5.11 0.84
CA GLY A 188 -35.81 -6.52 0.92
C GLY A 188 -34.66 -7.45 0.53
N ASP A 189 -35.00 -8.72 0.28
CA ASP A 189 -34.04 -9.71 -0.21
C ASP A 189 -33.59 -9.39 -1.64
N ARG A 190 -32.28 -9.45 -1.89
CA ARG A 190 -31.68 -9.02 -3.17
C ARG A 190 -32.27 -9.76 -4.37
N GLU A 191 -32.45 -11.08 -4.27
CA GLU A 191 -32.97 -11.91 -5.37
C GLU A 191 -34.42 -11.54 -5.72
N GLU A 192 -35.26 -11.32 -4.70
CA GLU A 192 -36.64 -10.90 -4.90
C GLU A 192 -36.74 -9.50 -5.49
N LEU A 193 -35.86 -8.57 -5.07
CA LEU A 193 -35.78 -7.23 -5.66
C LEU A 193 -35.31 -7.27 -7.12
N LEU A 194 -34.43 -8.19 -7.51
CA LEU A 194 -34.03 -8.39 -8.90
C LEU A 194 -35.19 -8.93 -9.75
N LYS A 195 -35.98 -9.87 -9.22
CA LYS A 195 -37.20 -10.37 -9.89
C LYS A 195 -38.21 -9.23 -10.08
N GLU A 196 -38.46 -8.45 -9.03
CA GLU A 196 -39.34 -7.28 -9.07
C GLU A 196 -38.83 -6.23 -10.08
N ALA A 197 -37.53 -5.96 -10.11
CA ALA A 197 -36.93 -5.02 -11.06
C ALA A 197 -37.18 -5.44 -12.52
N ARG A 198 -36.93 -6.72 -12.85
CA ARG A 198 -37.20 -7.27 -14.18
C ARG A 198 -38.70 -7.26 -14.51
N ALA A 199 -39.57 -7.55 -13.54
CA ALA A 199 -41.01 -7.48 -13.72
C ALA A 199 -41.49 -6.05 -14.06
N ARG A 200 -40.94 -5.02 -13.41
CA ARG A 200 -41.22 -3.61 -13.75
C ARG A 200 -40.78 -3.25 -15.16
N MET A 201 -39.58 -3.68 -15.55
CA MET A 201 -39.04 -3.45 -16.89
C MET A 201 -39.90 -4.13 -17.96
N ALA A 202 -40.32 -5.37 -17.73
CA ALA A 202 -41.18 -6.12 -18.64
C ALA A 202 -42.60 -5.52 -18.77
N LYS A 203 -43.17 -5.00 -17.69
CA LYS A 203 -44.52 -4.41 -17.67
C LYS A 203 -44.59 -3.06 -18.40
N ALA A 204 -43.48 -2.35 -18.53
CA ALA A 204 -43.41 -1.03 -19.17
C ALA A 204 -42.21 -0.95 -20.14
N PRO A 205 -42.28 -1.67 -21.28
CA PRO A 205 -41.21 -1.64 -22.28
C PRO A 205 -41.01 -0.21 -22.80
N GLY A 206 -39.75 0.20 -22.96
CA GLY A 206 -39.37 1.56 -23.39
C GLY A 206 -39.35 2.62 -22.27
N LYS A 207 -39.87 2.32 -21.07
CA LYS A 207 -39.76 3.22 -19.91
C LYS A 207 -38.40 3.12 -19.22
N TYR A 208 -37.75 1.97 -19.32
CA TYR A 208 -36.50 1.65 -18.63
C TYR A 208 -35.41 1.30 -19.64
N VAL A 209 -34.17 1.66 -19.33
CA VAL A 209 -33.00 1.06 -20.00
C VAL A 209 -32.95 -0.42 -19.66
N ASP A 210 -32.62 -1.26 -20.64
CA ASP A 210 -32.46 -2.71 -20.45
C ASP A 210 -31.17 -3.07 -19.69
N HIS A 211 -31.05 -2.53 -18.48
CA HIS A 211 -29.90 -2.70 -17.60
C HIS A 211 -30.29 -2.37 -16.15
N ILE A 212 -30.03 -3.31 -15.24
CA ILE A 212 -30.16 -3.10 -13.79
C ILE A 212 -28.77 -2.81 -13.23
N TYR A 213 -28.47 -1.54 -12.98
CA TYR A 213 -27.17 -1.16 -12.42
C TYR A 213 -27.07 -1.61 -10.96
N GLY A 214 -25.94 -2.23 -10.61
CA GLY A 214 -25.67 -2.87 -9.33
C GLY A 214 -25.90 -4.39 -9.34
N GLU A 215 -26.47 -4.96 -10.40
CA GLU A 215 -26.65 -6.41 -10.53
C GLU A 215 -25.30 -7.13 -10.67
N LYS A 216 -24.42 -6.59 -11.52
CA LYS A 216 -23.13 -7.21 -11.89
C LYS A 216 -21.93 -6.30 -11.64
N GLU A 217 -22.15 -5.00 -11.50
CA GLU A 217 -21.13 -3.97 -11.31
C GLU A 217 -20.26 -4.29 -10.09
N ALA A 218 -18.94 -4.26 -10.26
CA ALA A 218 -17.95 -4.63 -9.26
C ALA A 218 -18.13 -6.02 -8.64
N GLY A 219 -18.72 -6.98 -9.37
CA GLY A 219 -19.04 -8.33 -8.87
C GLY A 219 -20.40 -8.45 -8.19
N GLY A 220 -21.25 -7.41 -8.27
CA GLY A 220 -22.57 -7.36 -7.65
C GLY A 220 -22.62 -6.42 -6.44
N THR A 221 -23.79 -5.85 -6.17
CA THR A 221 -23.98 -4.88 -5.09
C THR A 221 -25.33 -5.04 -4.37
N GLY A 222 -25.43 -4.44 -3.18
CA GLY A 222 -26.65 -4.32 -2.39
C GLY A 222 -27.54 -3.13 -2.78
N MET A 223 -27.20 -2.39 -3.83
CA MET A 223 -27.96 -1.24 -4.32
C MET A 223 -28.28 -1.40 -5.80
N LEU A 224 -29.55 -1.62 -6.12
CA LEU A 224 -30.03 -1.89 -7.47
C LEU A 224 -30.75 -0.67 -8.02
N TYR A 225 -30.47 -0.29 -9.26
CA TYR A 225 -31.04 0.91 -9.87
C TYR A 225 -31.77 0.60 -11.17
N LEU A 226 -32.92 1.25 -11.34
CA LEU A 226 -33.65 1.33 -12.61
C LEU A 226 -33.62 2.78 -13.09
N SER A 227 -33.40 2.96 -14.39
CA SER A 227 -33.24 4.27 -15.02
C SER A 227 -34.10 4.42 -16.27
N PRO A 228 -34.67 5.60 -16.55
CA PRO A 228 -35.32 5.88 -17.84
C PRO A 228 -34.32 6.24 -18.96
N VAL A 229 -33.07 6.57 -18.62
CA VAL A 229 -32.01 6.95 -19.56
C VAL A 229 -30.71 6.22 -19.24
N ALA A 230 -29.73 6.27 -20.13
CA ALA A 230 -28.44 5.63 -19.90
C ALA A 230 -27.77 6.14 -18.60
N PHE A 231 -27.11 5.23 -17.88
CA PHE A 231 -26.60 5.50 -16.52
C PHE A 231 -25.44 6.50 -16.49
N ASP A 232 -24.69 6.61 -17.59
CA ASP A 232 -23.63 7.61 -17.81
C ASP A 232 -24.19 9.04 -17.83
N GLN A 233 -25.35 9.27 -18.44
CA GLN A 233 -26.05 10.57 -18.42
C GLN A 233 -26.45 11.00 -16.99
N LEU A 234 -26.71 10.01 -16.13
CA LEU A 234 -26.99 10.23 -14.71
C LEU A 234 -25.73 10.24 -13.85
N GLY A 235 -24.55 10.15 -14.45
CA GLY A 235 -23.28 10.19 -13.75
C GLY A 235 -22.97 8.95 -12.91
N PHE A 236 -23.44 7.76 -13.30
CA PHE A 236 -22.93 6.52 -12.71
C PHE A 236 -21.57 6.19 -13.32
N PRO A 237 -20.59 5.74 -12.52
CA PRO A 237 -19.30 5.34 -13.07
C PRO A 237 -19.46 4.04 -13.88
N ASP A 238 -18.82 3.99 -15.04
CA ASP A 238 -18.58 2.73 -15.74
C ASP A 238 -17.51 1.94 -14.97
N VAL A 239 -17.93 0.79 -14.41
CA VAL A 239 -17.11 -0.11 -13.60
C VAL A 239 -17.25 -1.51 -14.15
N GLY A 240 -16.15 -2.28 -14.13
CA GLY A 240 -16.20 -3.67 -14.61
C GLY A 240 -17.17 -4.56 -13.82
N THR A 241 -17.56 -5.70 -14.41
CA THR A 241 -18.48 -6.67 -13.80
C THR A 241 -17.79 -7.70 -12.88
N LYS A 242 -16.45 -7.69 -12.86
CA LYS A 242 -15.66 -8.61 -12.03
C LYS A 242 -15.50 -8.06 -10.62
N SER A 243 -15.40 -8.96 -9.65
CA SER A 243 -15.02 -8.63 -8.28
C SER A 243 -13.64 -7.95 -8.28
N TYR A 244 -13.58 -6.78 -7.64
CA TYR A 244 -12.33 -6.02 -7.47
C TYR A 244 -11.36 -6.69 -6.49
N PRO A 245 -11.82 -7.29 -5.36
CA PRO A 245 -10.96 -8.11 -4.50
C PRO A 245 -10.38 -9.37 -5.14
N ALA A 246 -11.02 -9.94 -6.18
CA ALA A 246 -10.65 -11.27 -6.69
C ALA A 246 -9.17 -11.43 -7.09
N PRO A 247 -8.54 -10.51 -7.86
CA PRO A 247 -7.12 -10.64 -8.20
C PRO A 247 -6.20 -10.54 -6.98
N SER A 248 -6.52 -9.63 -6.04
CA SER A 248 -5.77 -9.49 -4.78
C SER A 248 -5.91 -10.75 -3.91
N LYS A 249 -7.11 -11.33 -3.82
CA LYS A 249 -7.36 -12.58 -3.09
C LYS A 249 -6.48 -13.72 -3.60
N VAL A 250 -6.30 -13.85 -4.91
CA VAL A 250 -5.41 -14.85 -5.52
C VAL A 250 -3.95 -14.57 -5.15
N ALA A 251 -3.49 -13.32 -5.29
CA ALA A 251 -2.12 -12.93 -4.96
C ALA A 251 -1.79 -13.20 -3.48
N LEU A 252 -2.68 -12.79 -2.57
CA LEU A 252 -2.51 -12.98 -1.13
C LEU A 252 -2.60 -14.45 -0.71
N GLY A 253 -3.42 -15.25 -1.41
CA GLY A 253 -3.48 -16.70 -1.19
C GLY A 253 -2.16 -17.42 -1.53
N ALA A 254 -1.35 -16.85 -2.42
CA ALA A 254 -0.04 -17.40 -2.78
C ALA A 254 1.09 -17.02 -1.79
N VAL A 255 0.86 -16.06 -0.89
CA VAL A 255 1.89 -15.56 0.04
C VAL A 255 2.37 -16.64 1.01
N PRO A 256 1.51 -17.37 1.75
CA PRO A 256 1.97 -18.42 2.68
C PRO A 256 2.87 -19.49 2.03
N PRO A 257 2.49 -20.13 0.90
CA PRO A 257 3.39 -21.08 0.24
C PRO A 257 4.63 -20.41 -0.36
N ALA A 258 4.54 -19.16 -0.83
CA ALA A 258 5.69 -18.43 -1.35
C ALA A 258 6.75 -18.16 -0.27
N VAL A 259 6.36 -17.81 0.96
CA VAL A 259 7.29 -17.63 2.10
C VAL A 259 8.10 -18.90 2.34
N ILE A 260 7.41 -20.04 2.42
CA ILE A 260 8.04 -21.34 2.65
C ILE A 260 8.95 -21.72 1.47
N GLY A 261 8.44 -21.58 0.25
CA GLY A 261 9.17 -21.91 -0.98
C GLY A 261 10.44 -21.08 -1.17
N VAL A 262 10.35 -19.75 -1.02
CA VAL A 262 11.50 -18.83 -1.11
C VAL A 262 12.51 -19.14 0.00
N GLY A 263 12.05 -19.33 1.24
CA GLY A 263 12.91 -19.67 2.36
C GLY A 263 13.71 -20.97 2.14
N LEU A 264 13.04 -22.03 1.69
CA LEU A 264 13.68 -23.32 1.35
C LEU A 264 14.62 -23.20 0.15
N ALA A 265 14.22 -22.46 -0.89
CA ALA A 265 15.06 -22.23 -2.07
C ALA A 265 16.36 -21.48 -1.71
N LEU A 266 16.28 -20.46 -0.86
CA LEU A 266 17.44 -19.74 -0.34
C LEU A 266 18.32 -20.65 0.53
N GLY A 267 17.72 -21.49 1.37
CA GLY A 267 18.45 -22.49 2.15
C GLY A 267 19.20 -23.49 1.26
N GLY A 268 18.56 -23.99 0.21
CA GLY A 268 19.19 -24.86 -0.79
C GLY A 268 20.32 -24.17 -1.56
N ALA A 269 20.09 -22.93 -2.00
CA ALA A 269 21.12 -22.11 -2.67
C ALA A 269 22.35 -21.89 -1.78
N TYR A 270 22.13 -21.63 -0.49
CA TYR A 270 23.20 -21.52 0.50
C TYR A 270 23.94 -22.85 0.67
N ALA A 271 23.25 -23.98 0.81
CA ALA A 271 23.89 -25.29 0.95
C ALA A 271 24.81 -25.63 -0.25
N VAL A 272 24.35 -25.32 -1.48
CA VAL A 272 25.17 -25.49 -2.69
C VAL A 272 26.37 -24.54 -2.69
N SER A 273 26.16 -23.27 -2.34
CA SER A 273 27.23 -22.26 -2.32
C SER A 273 28.29 -22.57 -1.27
N LYS A 274 27.87 -23.02 -0.08
CA LYS A 274 28.75 -23.48 0.99
C LYS A 274 29.60 -24.68 0.55
N ARG A 275 28.98 -25.69 -0.07
CA ARG A 275 29.70 -26.87 -0.57
C ARG A 275 30.74 -26.50 -1.63
N LYS A 276 30.42 -25.58 -2.55
CA LYS A 276 31.38 -25.08 -3.54
C LYS A 276 32.59 -24.42 -2.87
N LEU A 277 32.35 -23.58 -1.86
CA LEU A 277 33.44 -22.96 -1.10
C LEU A 277 34.28 -23.95 -0.32
N GLU A 278 33.68 -24.99 0.26
CA GLU A 278 34.42 -26.05 0.95
C GLU A 278 35.35 -26.81 -0.01
N VAL A 279 34.88 -27.06 -1.25
CA VAL A 279 35.71 -27.65 -2.32
C VAL A 279 36.83 -26.69 -2.74
N GLU A 280 36.55 -25.41 -2.96
CA GLU A 280 37.58 -24.41 -3.31
C GLU A 280 38.63 -24.24 -2.20
N LYS A 281 38.21 -24.34 -0.93
CA LYS A 281 39.12 -24.38 0.23
C LYS A 281 39.99 -25.63 0.22
N ALA A 282 39.40 -26.80 -0.04
CA ALA A 282 40.13 -28.06 -0.14
C ALA A 282 41.12 -28.06 -1.32
N GLU A 283 40.79 -27.37 -2.42
CA GLU A 283 41.68 -27.15 -3.57
C GLU A 283 42.74 -26.06 -3.35
N GLY A 284 42.79 -25.42 -2.18
CA GLY A 284 43.76 -24.37 -1.86
C GLY A 284 43.57 -23.05 -2.63
N LYS A 285 42.44 -22.88 -3.32
CA LYS A 285 42.13 -21.68 -4.13
C LYS A 285 41.44 -20.57 -3.33
N ALA A 286 41.03 -20.86 -2.10
CA ALA A 286 40.25 -19.93 -1.28
C ALA A 286 41.14 -19.03 -0.41
N HIS A 287 41.17 -17.74 -0.71
CA HIS A 287 41.68 -16.72 0.20
C HIS A 287 40.55 -16.22 1.12
N ASP A 288 40.65 -16.45 2.43
CA ASP A 288 39.75 -15.88 3.44
C ASP A 288 40.21 -14.47 3.81
N HIS A 289 39.89 -13.47 2.99
CA HIS A 289 40.08 -12.07 3.38
C HIS A 289 38.80 -11.55 4.07
N HIS A 290 38.81 -11.56 5.40
CA HIS A 290 37.78 -10.87 6.17
C HIS A 290 38.23 -9.42 6.43
N PRO A 291 37.52 -8.42 5.89
CA PRO A 291 37.89 -7.03 6.15
C PRO A 291 37.73 -6.73 7.64
N GLU A 292 38.75 -6.14 8.25
CA GLU A 292 38.61 -5.53 9.57
C GLU A 292 37.70 -4.31 9.46
N PHE A 293 36.89 -4.03 10.49
CA PHE A 293 36.02 -2.87 10.53
C PHE A 293 36.46 -1.91 11.63
N ALA A 294 36.39 -0.60 11.36
CA ALA A 294 36.80 0.43 12.30
C ALA A 294 35.81 1.61 12.30
N PRO A 295 35.59 2.27 13.46
CA PRO A 295 34.80 3.49 13.51
C PRO A 295 35.46 4.63 12.73
N LEU A 296 34.64 5.47 12.11
CA LEU A 296 35.08 6.66 11.38
C LEU A 296 35.68 7.71 12.34
N GLN A 297 36.92 8.12 12.10
CA GLN A 297 37.67 9.05 12.98
C GLN A 297 37.42 10.55 12.70
N LYS A 298 36.64 10.89 11.66
CA LYS A 298 36.38 12.29 11.30
C LYS A 298 35.38 12.95 12.26
N LYS A 299 35.57 14.25 12.54
CA LYS A 299 34.65 15.05 13.38
C LYS A 299 33.20 14.96 12.87
N LEU A 300 32.23 14.94 13.81
CA LEU A 300 30.80 14.90 13.50
C LEU A 300 30.30 16.27 13.02
N TRP A 301 30.67 17.36 13.70
CA TRP A 301 30.17 18.69 13.35
C TRP A 301 30.96 19.29 12.18
N THR A 302 30.32 19.30 11.02
CA THR A 302 30.77 19.95 9.78
C THR A 302 29.65 20.87 9.29
N PRO A 303 29.91 21.86 8.41
CA PRO A 303 28.85 22.69 7.84
C PRO A 303 27.74 21.88 7.16
N ALA A 304 28.10 20.78 6.49
CA ALA A 304 27.13 19.85 5.89
C ALA A 304 26.25 19.16 6.95
N ASN A 305 26.84 18.71 8.05
CA ASN A 305 26.07 18.07 9.13
C ASN A 305 25.21 19.07 9.92
N LEU A 306 25.62 20.35 9.99
CA LEU A 306 24.78 21.42 10.53
C LEU A 306 23.58 21.69 9.63
N ALA A 307 23.77 21.72 8.30
CA ALA A 307 22.66 21.81 7.36
C ALA A 307 21.70 20.62 7.46
N LEU A 308 22.22 19.40 7.59
CA LEU A 308 21.40 18.21 7.84
C LEU A 308 20.62 18.32 9.15
N ALA A 309 21.25 18.77 10.24
CA ALA A 309 20.58 18.99 11.52
C ALA A 309 19.47 20.05 11.42
N ALA A 310 19.68 21.13 10.65
CA ALA A 310 18.65 22.13 10.41
C ALA A 310 17.45 21.57 9.62
N LEU A 311 17.69 20.76 8.59
CA LEU A 311 16.64 20.06 7.85
C LEU A 311 15.90 19.05 8.72
N MET A 312 16.60 18.34 9.59
CA MET A 312 15.99 17.44 10.58
C MET A 312 15.09 18.21 11.55
N ALA A 313 15.53 19.38 12.04
CA ALA A 313 14.72 20.22 12.89
C ALA A 313 13.44 20.70 12.17
N PHE A 314 13.55 21.11 10.90
CA PHE A 314 12.40 21.45 10.06
C PHE A 314 11.42 20.28 9.89
N GLY A 315 11.94 19.06 9.69
CA GLY A 315 11.12 17.85 9.64
C GLY A 315 10.44 17.53 10.96
N GLY A 316 11.14 17.68 12.09
CA GLY A 316 10.58 17.51 13.42
C GLY A 316 9.45 18.51 13.71
N ILE A 317 9.65 19.79 13.35
CA ILE A 317 8.62 20.83 13.46
C ILE A 317 7.41 20.50 12.58
N SER A 318 7.64 20.06 11.34
CA SER A 318 6.57 19.69 10.41
C SER A 318 5.78 18.46 10.91
N PHE A 319 6.47 17.50 11.51
CA PHE A 319 5.85 16.32 12.12
C PHE A 319 4.97 16.72 13.31
N LEU A 320 5.43 17.63 14.18
CA LEU A 320 4.61 18.16 15.28
C LEU A 320 3.42 18.97 14.76
N ALA A 321 3.63 19.82 13.74
CA ALA A 321 2.57 20.61 13.11
C ALA A 321 1.47 19.72 12.53
N ARG A 322 1.82 18.56 11.98
CA ARG A 322 0.85 17.56 11.50
C ARG A 322 -0.13 17.09 12.58
N PHE A 323 0.32 16.93 13.82
CA PHE A 323 -0.58 16.55 14.93
C PHE A 323 -1.34 17.75 15.50
N ALA A 324 -0.76 18.94 15.47
CA ALA A 324 -1.40 20.16 15.94
C ALA A 324 -2.51 20.67 15.00
N LEU A 325 -2.33 20.52 13.69
CA LEU A 325 -3.26 21.02 12.66
C LEU A 325 -4.19 19.95 12.09
N GLY A 326 -4.00 18.67 12.44
CA GLY A 326 -4.72 17.55 11.83
C GLY A 326 -4.31 17.29 10.38
N LEU A 327 -5.04 16.41 9.70
CA LEU A 327 -4.72 16.06 8.31
C LEU A 327 -5.09 17.17 7.33
N GLY A 328 -6.28 17.76 7.47
CA GLY A 328 -6.74 18.81 6.55
C GLY A 328 -5.92 20.10 6.64
N GLY A 329 -5.37 20.44 7.81
CA GLY A 329 -4.53 21.63 7.98
C GLY A 329 -3.06 21.43 7.60
N ALA A 330 -2.54 20.19 7.72
CA ALA A 330 -1.15 19.90 7.43
C ALA A 330 -0.90 19.36 6.02
N THR A 331 -1.93 18.90 5.33
CA THR A 331 -1.82 18.30 3.99
C THR A 331 -2.86 18.91 3.07
N ASN A 332 -2.60 18.88 1.76
CA ASN A 332 -3.62 19.28 0.77
C ASN A 332 -4.43 18.08 0.28
N LEU A 333 -4.54 17.03 1.10
CA LEU A 333 -5.31 15.84 0.76
C LEU A 333 -6.80 16.15 0.71
N SER A 334 -7.53 15.32 -0.02
CA SER A 334 -8.96 15.47 -0.22
C SER A 334 -9.65 14.13 -0.41
N ASP A 335 -10.98 14.14 -0.46
CA ASP A 335 -11.76 12.95 -0.76
C ASP A 335 -11.42 12.32 -2.13
N THR A 336 -10.90 13.11 -3.07
CA THR A 336 -10.42 12.61 -4.37
C THR A 336 -8.99 12.08 -4.25
N TYR A 337 -8.08 12.90 -3.72
CA TYR A 337 -6.68 12.55 -3.49
C TYR A 337 -6.46 12.25 -2.01
N ALA A 338 -6.78 11.01 -1.61
CA ALA A 338 -6.65 10.60 -0.22
C ALA A 338 -5.23 10.16 0.16
N TRP A 339 -4.33 10.04 -0.82
CA TRP A 339 -2.90 9.83 -0.68
C TRP A 339 -2.15 10.93 -1.41
N GLY A 340 -0.99 11.28 -0.88
CA GLY A 340 -0.15 12.35 -1.40
C GLY A 340 1.33 11.97 -1.30
N LEU A 341 2.16 12.97 -1.03
CA LEU A 341 3.61 12.87 -1.07
C LEU A 341 4.15 11.81 -0.11
N TRP A 342 3.56 11.63 1.07
CA TRP A 342 4.05 10.66 2.06
C TRP A 342 3.93 9.20 1.60
N ILE A 343 2.81 8.82 0.99
CA ILE A 343 2.67 7.46 0.44
C ILE A 343 3.57 7.25 -0.78
N VAL A 344 3.73 8.26 -1.63
CA VAL A 344 4.71 8.21 -2.73
C VAL A 344 6.11 8.01 -2.18
N PHE A 345 6.47 8.79 -1.17
CA PHE A 345 7.75 8.72 -0.49
C PHE A 345 7.97 7.34 0.10
N ASP A 346 6.99 6.77 0.81
CA ASP A 346 7.09 5.43 1.40
C ASP A 346 7.28 4.34 0.34
N LEU A 347 6.50 4.36 -0.73
CA LEU A 347 6.61 3.38 -1.82
C LEU A 347 7.97 3.47 -2.53
N VAL A 348 8.49 4.68 -2.74
CA VAL A 348 9.83 4.89 -3.29
C VAL A 348 10.89 4.42 -2.30
N TRP A 349 10.78 4.83 -1.03
CA TRP A 349 11.78 4.59 0.00
C TRP A 349 11.93 3.11 0.31
N ILE A 350 10.82 2.38 0.42
CA ILE A 350 10.81 0.92 0.58
C ILE A 350 11.45 0.25 -0.65
N ALA A 351 11.13 0.70 -1.87
CA ALA A 351 11.68 0.12 -3.09
C ALA A 351 13.21 0.31 -3.20
N VAL A 352 13.75 1.47 -2.84
CA VAL A 352 15.20 1.71 -2.89
C VAL A 352 15.95 1.10 -1.69
N ALA A 353 15.30 1.00 -0.52
CA ALA A 353 15.88 0.35 0.66
C ALA A 353 16.05 -1.17 0.48
N ALA A 354 15.47 -1.74 -0.58
CA ALA A 354 15.68 -3.11 -1.01
C ALA A 354 17.16 -3.50 -1.20
N GLY A 355 18.05 -2.53 -1.40
CA GLY A 355 19.48 -2.78 -1.56
C GLY A 355 20.12 -3.52 -0.39
N ALA A 356 19.61 -3.33 0.83
CA ALA A 356 20.12 -3.99 2.03
C ALA A 356 19.98 -5.51 1.95
N PHE A 357 18.77 -6.02 1.66
CA PHE A 357 18.55 -7.48 1.57
C PHE A 357 19.16 -8.07 0.30
N ALA A 358 19.13 -7.35 -0.83
CA ALA A 358 19.74 -7.84 -2.06
C ALA A 358 21.25 -8.07 -1.84
N THR A 359 21.90 -7.12 -1.18
CA THR A 359 23.31 -7.21 -0.81
C THR A 359 23.54 -8.31 0.23
N ALA A 360 22.68 -8.43 1.25
CA ALA A 360 22.77 -9.51 2.25
C ALA A 360 22.60 -10.91 1.62
N GLY A 361 21.69 -11.07 0.66
CA GLY A 361 21.51 -12.32 -0.09
C GLY A 361 22.75 -12.67 -0.92
N LEU A 362 23.34 -11.70 -1.61
CA LEU A 362 24.59 -11.92 -2.34
C LEU A 362 25.75 -12.33 -1.41
N ILE A 363 25.91 -11.63 -0.28
CA ILE A 363 27.01 -11.85 0.66
C ILE A 363 26.85 -13.17 1.43
N TYR A 364 25.69 -13.40 2.05
CA TYR A 364 25.49 -14.51 2.97
C TYR A 364 24.92 -15.76 2.29
N VAL A 365 23.94 -15.63 1.38
CA VAL A 365 23.33 -16.80 0.73
C VAL A 365 24.22 -17.31 -0.40
N LEU A 366 24.62 -16.43 -1.32
CA LEU A 366 25.50 -16.80 -2.44
C LEU A 366 27.00 -16.80 -2.07
N GLN A 367 27.33 -16.47 -0.81
CA GLN A 367 28.69 -16.51 -0.28
C GLN A 367 29.71 -15.67 -1.09
N ARG A 368 29.28 -14.52 -1.62
CA ARG A 368 30.15 -13.58 -2.36
C ARG A 368 31.07 -12.81 -1.41
N LYS A 369 32.23 -13.41 -1.12
CA LYS A 369 33.20 -12.88 -0.16
C LYS A 369 33.77 -11.52 -0.55
N ASP A 370 33.85 -11.25 -1.85
CA ASP A 370 34.30 -9.97 -2.42
C ASP A 370 33.44 -8.77 -1.97
N LEU A 371 32.21 -9.01 -1.52
CA LEU A 371 31.25 -7.97 -1.13
C LEU A 371 31.13 -7.79 0.40
N TYR A 372 31.80 -8.59 1.23
CA TYR A 372 31.69 -8.51 2.70
C TYR A 372 31.93 -7.11 3.27
N SER A 373 32.78 -6.35 2.59
CA SER A 373 33.18 -5.03 3.04
C SER A 373 32.08 -3.96 2.92
N ILE A 374 31.00 -4.25 2.20
CA ILE A 374 29.82 -3.37 2.00
C ILE A 374 28.63 -3.86 2.86
N GLY A 375 28.71 -5.06 3.45
CA GLY A 375 27.59 -5.68 4.17
C GLY A 375 27.09 -4.86 5.36
N ARG A 376 27.99 -4.42 6.26
CA ARG A 376 27.61 -3.68 7.48
C ARG A 376 26.99 -2.32 7.17
N SER A 377 27.49 -1.59 6.16
CA SER A 377 26.93 -0.31 5.72
C SER A 377 25.54 -0.51 5.08
N ALA A 378 25.38 -1.53 4.24
CA ALA A 378 24.09 -1.85 3.62
C ALA A 378 23.02 -2.22 4.66
N VAL A 379 23.36 -3.02 5.68
CA VAL A 379 22.43 -3.39 6.76
C VAL A 379 22.03 -2.18 7.61
N LEU A 380 22.98 -1.33 8.01
CA LEU A 380 22.65 -0.11 8.76
C LEU A 380 21.76 0.84 7.95
N MET A 381 22.06 1.00 6.66
CA MET A 381 21.22 1.79 5.75
C MET A 381 19.80 1.22 5.68
N GLY A 382 19.67 -0.10 5.49
CA GLY A 382 18.37 -0.77 5.52
C GLY A 382 17.62 -0.52 6.83
N LEU A 383 18.26 -0.74 7.98
CA LEU A 383 17.65 -0.54 9.30
C LEU A 383 17.12 0.89 9.48
N LEU A 384 17.92 1.91 9.13
CA LEU A 384 17.51 3.30 9.22
C LEU A 384 16.35 3.60 8.24
N SER A 385 16.47 3.18 6.99
CA SER A 385 15.45 3.44 5.97
C SER A 385 14.09 2.85 6.33
N TYR A 386 14.02 1.58 6.72
CA TYR A 386 12.76 0.93 7.08
C TYR A 386 12.20 1.42 8.42
N SER A 387 13.05 1.83 9.37
CA SER A 387 12.59 2.48 10.60
C SER A 387 11.91 3.81 10.30
N PHE A 388 12.43 4.59 9.35
CA PHE A 388 11.82 5.88 8.99
C PHE A 388 10.55 5.77 8.15
N VAL A 389 10.38 4.71 7.36
CA VAL A 389 9.07 4.38 6.75
C VAL A 389 7.99 4.27 7.84
N THR A 390 8.30 3.61 8.96
CA THR A 390 7.37 3.53 10.09
C THR A 390 7.02 4.92 10.64
N VAL A 391 7.98 5.85 10.68
CA VAL A 391 7.75 7.24 11.13
C VAL A 391 6.86 8.00 10.15
N THR A 392 7.10 7.88 8.84
CA THR A 392 6.23 8.49 7.82
C THR A 392 4.81 7.96 7.91
N LEU A 393 4.64 6.65 8.08
CA LEU A 393 3.32 6.02 8.25
C LEU A 393 2.59 6.57 9.47
N LEU A 394 3.29 6.79 10.59
CA LEU A 394 2.69 7.42 11.77
C LEU A 394 2.18 8.84 11.50
N ALA A 395 2.86 9.60 10.63
CA ALA A 395 2.39 10.92 10.20
C ALA A 395 1.18 10.83 9.25
N ASP A 396 1.18 9.83 8.36
CA ASP A 396 0.11 9.63 7.38
C ASP A 396 -1.21 9.19 8.03
N LEU A 397 -1.16 8.28 9.02
CA LEU A 397 -2.34 7.74 9.67
C LEU A 397 -3.20 8.84 10.32
N GLY A 398 -4.52 8.76 10.10
CA GLY A 398 -5.48 9.64 10.78
C GLY A 398 -5.60 9.35 12.29
N LEU A 399 -5.49 8.08 12.70
CA LEU A 399 -5.66 7.64 14.08
C LEU A 399 -4.48 6.72 14.49
N PRO A 400 -3.24 7.24 14.62
CA PRO A 400 -2.07 6.40 14.84
C PRO A 400 -2.07 5.67 16.18
N TRP A 401 -2.79 6.16 17.20
CA TRP A 401 -2.93 5.45 18.49
C TRP A 401 -3.76 4.17 18.38
N HIS A 402 -4.53 3.95 17.31
CA HIS A 402 -5.20 2.69 17.02
C HIS A 402 -4.29 1.66 16.33
N PHE A 403 -2.99 1.94 16.16
CA PHE A 403 -2.05 1.03 15.49
C PHE A 403 -2.03 -0.39 16.10
N TYR A 404 -2.28 -0.53 17.40
CA TYR A 404 -2.36 -1.84 18.07
C TYR A 404 -3.45 -2.76 17.48
N GLN A 405 -4.46 -2.21 16.79
CA GLN A 405 -5.50 -2.98 16.11
C GLN A 405 -4.91 -3.86 14.98
N LEU A 406 -3.78 -3.50 14.39
CA LEU A 406 -3.08 -4.36 13.42
C LEU A 406 -2.59 -5.67 14.07
N GLY A 407 -2.34 -5.64 15.39
CA GLY A 407 -1.95 -6.80 16.19
C GLY A 407 -3.12 -7.69 16.60
N LEU A 408 -4.32 -7.12 16.74
CA LEU A 408 -5.52 -7.80 17.24
C LEU A 408 -6.43 -8.30 16.12
N GLN A 409 -6.53 -7.54 15.05
CA GLN A 409 -7.45 -7.79 13.96
C GLN A 409 -6.82 -8.72 12.91
N ALA A 410 -7.69 -9.38 12.16
CA ALA A 410 -7.32 -10.49 11.29
C ALA A 410 -8.14 -10.43 9.99
N PRO A 411 -7.98 -9.40 9.14
CA PRO A 411 -8.76 -9.28 7.92
C PRO A 411 -8.45 -10.42 6.95
N GLU A 412 -9.50 -10.94 6.32
CA GLU A 412 -9.36 -11.84 5.18
C GLU A 412 -8.92 -11.02 3.96
N HIS A 413 -7.83 -11.44 3.31
CA HIS A 413 -7.37 -10.91 2.03
C HIS A 413 -7.16 -9.38 2.01
N SER A 414 -6.40 -8.86 2.99
CA SER A 414 -5.92 -7.47 2.96
C SER A 414 -4.43 -7.36 2.70
N ALA A 415 -4.07 -6.80 1.54
CA ALA A 415 -2.68 -6.54 1.18
C ALA A 415 -2.01 -5.56 2.16
N MET A 416 -2.76 -4.60 2.71
CA MET A 416 -2.20 -3.68 3.72
C MET A 416 -1.90 -4.35 5.05
N PHE A 417 -2.70 -5.34 5.45
CA PHE A 417 -2.42 -6.12 6.65
C PHE A 417 -1.12 -6.90 6.50
N GLU A 418 -0.93 -7.55 5.35
CA GLU A 418 0.30 -8.25 5.02
C GLU A 418 1.51 -7.32 5.03
N VAL A 419 1.46 -6.22 4.28
CA VAL A 419 2.58 -5.27 4.18
C VAL A 419 2.96 -4.75 5.56
N SER A 420 1.97 -4.44 6.40
CA SER A 420 2.20 -3.92 7.76
C SER A 420 2.96 -4.93 8.64
N TRP A 421 2.53 -6.20 8.67
CA TRP A 421 3.22 -7.26 9.42
C TRP A 421 4.58 -7.60 8.84
N CYS A 422 4.69 -7.61 7.51
CA CYS A 422 5.92 -7.94 6.83
C CYS A 422 7.00 -6.87 7.07
N VAL A 423 6.66 -5.57 6.95
CA VAL A 423 7.60 -4.48 7.26
C VAL A 423 7.96 -4.46 8.75
N GLY A 424 6.98 -4.67 9.64
CA GLY A 424 7.21 -4.72 11.09
C GLY A 424 8.19 -5.83 11.49
N LEU A 425 7.94 -7.07 11.04
CA LEU A 425 8.83 -8.21 11.29
C LEU A 425 10.18 -8.08 10.56
N TYR A 426 10.22 -7.36 9.45
CA TYR A 426 11.46 -7.13 8.74
C TYR A 426 12.37 -6.14 9.47
N VAL A 427 11.82 -5.07 10.06
CA VAL A 427 12.60 -4.12 10.89
C VAL A 427 13.23 -4.85 12.09
N THR A 428 12.50 -5.77 12.72
CA THR A 428 13.04 -6.54 13.85
C THR A 428 14.11 -7.54 13.42
N VAL A 429 14.00 -8.14 12.23
CA VAL A 429 15.06 -8.99 11.64
C VAL A 429 16.31 -8.16 11.32
N LEU A 430 16.16 -6.98 10.69
CA LEU A 430 17.29 -6.08 10.42
C LEU A 430 17.97 -5.60 11.70
N LEU A 431 17.18 -5.28 12.74
CA LEU A 431 17.72 -4.93 14.05
C LEU A 431 18.51 -6.10 14.63
N ALA A 432 17.95 -7.32 14.58
CA ALA A 432 18.63 -8.52 15.04
C ALA A 432 19.91 -8.80 14.25
N GLU A 433 19.94 -8.55 12.94
CA GLU A 433 21.13 -8.67 12.10
C GLU A 433 22.20 -7.62 12.46
N PHE A 434 21.79 -6.41 12.85
CA PHE A 434 22.71 -5.33 13.20
C PHE A 434 23.27 -5.43 14.64
N LEU A 435 22.55 -6.03 15.59
CA LEU A 435 22.93 -6.14 17.01
C LEU A 435 24.37 -6.63 17.31
N PRO A 436 24.99 -7.55 16.55
CA PRO A 436 26.38 -7.95 16.80
C PRO A 436 27.39 -6.80 16.71
N VAL A 437 27.12 -5.77 15.90
CA VAL A 437 28.02 -4.63 15.69
C VAL A 437 28.22 -3.81 16.98
N PRO A 438 27.16 -3.35 17.68
CA PRO A 438 27.32 -2.70 18.98
C PRO A 438 27.89 -3.65 20.05
N PHE A 439 27.56 -4.95 20.02
CA PHE A 439 28.14 -5.90 20.97
C PHE A 439 29.66 -6.03 20.82
N GLU A 440 30.16 -6.05 19.58
CA GLU A 440 31.60 -6.04 19.27
C GLU A 440 32.26 -4.75 19.77
N ARG A 441 31.63 -3.59 19.53
CA ARG A 441 32.18 -2.28 19.93
C ARG A 441 32.37 -2.14 21.44
N TRP A 442 31.42 -2.65 22.22
CA TRP A 442 31.42 -2.55 23.69
C TRP A 442 31.91 -3.81 24.39
N GLY A 443 32.41 -4.82 23.67
CA GLY A 443 32.95 -6.05 24.26
C GLY A 443 31.90 -6.90 25.00
N LEU A 444 30.62 -6.83 24.61
CA LEU A 444 29.50 -7.52 25.27
C LEU A 444 29.41 -9.00 24.88
N THR A 445 30.43 -9.79 25.23
CA THR A 445 30.56 -11.20 24.83
C THR A 445 29.40 -12.08 25.30
N LYS A 446 28.86 -11.84 26.50
CA LYS A 446 27.68 -12.54 27.03
C LYS A 446 26.44 -12.30 26.17
N ALA A 447 26.15 -11.05 25.82
CA ALA A 447 25.03 -10.69 24.96
C ALA A 447 25.17 -11.32 23.56
N GLN A 448 26.39 -11.32 23.02
CA GLN A 448 26.70 -11.94 21.75
C GLN A 448 26.46 -13.47 21.78
N ALA A 449 26.80 -14.15 22.87
CA ALA A 449 26.54 -15.59 23.03
C ALA A 449 25.03 -15.90 23.11
N ILE A 450 24.27 -15.10 23.86
CA ILE A 450 22.80 -15.22 23.93
C ILE A 450 22.18 -15.00 22.56
N TRP A 451 22.58 -13.93 21.87
CA TRP A 451 22.08 -13.61 20.54
C TRP A 451 22.32 -14.74 19.53
N LYS A 452 23.51 -15.35 19.52
CA LYS A 452 23.84 -16.50 18.65
C LYS A 452 22.86 -17.66 18.85
N LYS A 453 22.48 -17.93 20.10
CA LYS A 453 21.56 -19.02 20.45
C LYS A 453 20.11 -18.71 20.05
N TRP A 454 19.66 -17.47 20.27
CA TRP A 454 18.25 -17.09 20.13
C TRP A 454 17.86 -16.58 18.74
N ALA A 455 18.79 -15.96 17.98
CA ALA A 455 18.47 -15.36 16.69
C ALA A 455 17.85 -16.36 15.67
N PRO A 456 18.35 -17.61 15.52
CA PRO A 456 17.72 -18.61 14.66
C PRO A 456 16.28 -18.92 15.07
N TRP A 457 16.02 -19.07 16.37
CA TRP A 457 14.68 -19.37 16.90
C TRP A 457 13.72 -18.21 16.75
N TYR A 458 14.21 -16.98 16.89
CA TYR A 458 13.43 -15.78 16.58
C TYR A 458 12.97 -15.78 15.12
N VAL A 459 13.84 -16.15 14.17
CA VAL A 459 13.47 -16.26 12.75
C VAL A 459 12.39 -17.32 12.52
N VAL A 460 12.54 -18.51 13.13
CA VAL A 460 11.53 -19.57 13.04
C VAL A 460 10.17 -19.06 13.55
N PHE A 461 10.18 -18.41 14.72
CA PHE A 461 8.98 -17.81 15.29
C PHE A 461 8.37 -16.74 14.38
N ALA A 462 9.16 -15.78 13.91
CA ALA A 462 8.69 -14.66 13.10
C ALA A 462 8.06 -15.12 11.78
N LEU A 463 8.72 -16.03 11.05
CA LEU A 463 8.21 -16.54 9.77
C LEU A 463 6.99 -17.45 9.96
N THR A 464 6.98 -18.28 11.01
CA THR A 464 5.83 -19.12 11.35
C THR A 464 4.62 -18.26 11.74
N LEU A 465 4.83 -17.25 12.58
CA LEU A 465 3.79 -16.30 12.97
C LEU A 465 3.23 -15.58 11.76
N PHE A 466 4.09 -15.09 10.86
CA PHE A 466 3.66 -14.42 9.63
C PHE A 466 2.80 -15.34 8.75
N VAL A 467 3.26 -16.58 8.51
CA VAL A 467 2.51 -17.59 7.74
C VAL A 467 1.16 -17.90 8.39
N PHE A 468 1.11 -18.01 9.73
CA PHE A 468 -0.13 -18.24 10.46
C PHE A 468 -1.10 -17.06 10.34
N LEU A 469 -0.63 -15.82 10.50
CA LEU A 469 -1.46 -14.63 10.42
C LEU A 469 -2.10 -14.45 9.03
N LEU A 470 -1.37 -14.82 7.98
CA LEU A 470 -1.79 -14.71 6.58
C LEU A 470 -2.71 -15.86 6.13
N SER A 471 -2.37 -17.10 6.51
CA SER A 471 -3.14 -18.28 6.07
C SER A 471 -4.30 -18.65 6.99
N ARG A 472 -4.23 -18.26 8.27
CA ARG A 472 -5.10 -18.73 9.36
C ARG A 472 -5.23 -20.26 9.43
N ASN A 473 -4.22 -20.95 8.91
CA ASN A 473 -4.23 -22.39 8.77
C ASN A 473 -3.09 -22.98 9.59
N VAL A 474 -3.45 -23.74 10.63
CA VAL A 474 -2.50 -24.38 11.53
C VAL A 474 -1.59 -25.36 10.78
N ALA A 475 -2.07 -26.01 9.72
CA ALA A 475 -1.24 -26.88 8.89
C ALA A 475 -0.15 -26.10 8.15
N TYR A 476 -0.48 -24.95 7.54
CA TYR A 476 0.52 -24.09 6.92
C TYR A 476 1.55 -23.57 7.92
N ALA A 477 1.10 -23.18 9.12
CA ALA A 477 1.99 -22.76 10.19
C ALA A 477 2.92 -23.91 10.66
N ALA A 478 2.39 -25.13 10.80
CA ALA A 478 3.17 -26.30 11.16
C ALA A 478 4.23 -26.65 10.10
N VAL A 479 3.87 -26.57 8.81
CA VAL A 479 4.81 -26.77 7.70
C VAL A 479 5.90 -25.69 7.71
N ALA A 480 5.54 -24.43 7.92
CA ALA A 480 6.53 -23.35 8.05
C ALA A 480 7.47 -23.58 9.24
N ALA A 481 6.93 -23.93 10.41
CA ALA A 481 7.71 -24.23 11.60
C ALA A 481 8.68 -25.40 11.38
N ALA A 482 8.22 -26.47 10.71
CA ALA A 482 9.06 -27.60 10.35
C ALA A 482 10.17 -27.22 9.34
N ALA A 483 9.81 -26.48 8.29
CA ALA A 483 10.76 -26.04 7.26
C ALA A 483 11.85 -25.12 7.84
N PHE A 484 11.46 -24.05 8.53
CA PHE A 484 12.41 -23.11 9.11
C PHE A 484 13.14 -23.70 10.33
N GLY A 485 12.48 -24.57 11.10
CA GLY A 485 13.12 -25.34 12.18
C GLY A 485 14.20 -26.29 11.66
N PHE A 486 13.94 -26.96 10.53
CA PHE A 486 14.95 -27.75 9.84
C PHE A 486 16.13 -26.89 9.37
N LEU A 487 15.87 -25.72 8.73
CA LEU A 487 16.94 -24.81 8.33
C LEU A 487 17.75 -24.31 9.54
N ALA A 488 17.09 -23.97 10.64
CA ALA A 488 17.73 -23.56 11.89
C ALA A 488 18.64 -24.66 12.46
N TRP A 489 18.18 -25.91 12.41
CA TRP A 489 18.97 -27.07 12.83
C TRP A 489 20.12 -27.38 11.87
N ALA A 490 19.89 -27.35 10.56
CA ALA A 490 20.86 -27.69 9.52
C ALA A 490 21.99 -26.65 9.44
N PHE A 491 21.67 -25.37 9.62
CA PHE A 491 22.63 -24.27 9.58
C PHE A 491 23.04 -23.76 10.96
N ARG A 492 22.82 -24.57 12.01
CA ARG A 492 23.34 -24.27 13.34
C ARG A 492 24.87 -24.14 13.30
N THR A 493 25.39 -23.16 14.00
CA THR A 493 26.83 -22.95 14.15
C THR A 493 27.41 -24.09 14.98
N LYS A 494 28.34 -24.85 14.40
CA LYS A 494 29.06 -25.93 15.11
C LYS A 494 30.16 -25.35 16.00
N ASP A 495 30.55 -26.12 17.01
CA ASP A 495 31.61 -25.73 17.95
C ASP A 495 32.92 -25.45 17.19
N GLY A 496 33.47 -24.24 17.37
CA GLY A 496 34.68 -23.78 16.69
C GLY A 496 34.48 -22.95 15.40
N GLU A 497 33.27 -22.89 14.83
CA GLU A 497 32.99 -22.08 13.63
C GLU A 497 32.60 -20.63 13.99
N LYS A 498 33.00 -19.67 13.14
CA LYS A 498 32.53 -18.28 13.28
C LYS A 498 31.03 -18.21 12.96
N PRO A 499 30.21 -17.64 13.86
CA PRO A 499 28.77 -17.58 13.66
C PRO A 499 28.41 -16.64 12.52
N GLN A 500 27.68 -17.15 11.54
CA GLN A 500 27.14 -16.36 10.43
C GLN A 500 25.62 -16.16 10.63
N PRO A 501 25.08 -14.94 10.44
CA PRO A 501 23.64 -14.67 10.58
C PRO A 501 22.82 -15.19 9.38
N ILE A 502 23.05 -16.42 8.94
CA ILE A 502 22.45 -16.94 7.70
C ILE A 502 20.92 -17.04 7.77
N LEU A 503 20.36 -17.48 8.90
CA LEU A 503 18.90 -17.53 9.05
C LEU A 503 18.27 -16.15 9.03
N LEU A 504 18.94 -15.15 9.62
CA LEU A 504 18.49 -13.76 9.57
C LEU A 504 18.53 -13.24 8.13
N ALA A 505 19.58 -13.55 7.36
CA ALA A 505 19.67 -13.18 5.95
C ALA A 505 18.57 -13.85 5.09
N ILE A 506 18.30 -15.14 5.31
CA ILE A 506 17.20 -15.85 4.63
C ILE A 506 15.85 -15.19 4.98
N ALA A 507 15.61 -14.89 6.25
CA ALA A 507 14.39 -14.21 6.70
C ALA A 507 14.27 -12.81 6.10
N ALA A 508 15.36 -12.04 6.08
CA ALA A 508 15.42 -10.70 5.52
C ALA A 508 15.05 -10.71 4.03
N VAL A 509 15.66 -11.60 3.24
CA VAL A 509 15.33 -11.74 1.80
C VAL A 509 13.89 -12.24 1.61
N THR A 510 13.42 -13.17 2.45
CA THR A 510 12.06 -13.73 2.37
C THR A 510 11.00 -12.66 2.65
N PHE A 511 11.07 -11.99 3.80
CA PHE A 511 10.18 -10.88 4.13
C PHE A 511 10.27 -9.77 3.09
N SER A 512 11.48 -9.46 2.62
CA SER A 512 11.61 -8.41 1.63
C SER A 512 10.98 -8.74 0.28
N THR A 513 11.05 -10.01 -0.14
CA THR A 513 10.34 -10.48 -1.33
C THR A 513 8.83 -10.31 -1.17
N MET A 514 8.29 -10.66 0.00
CA MET A 514 6.84 -10.59 0.25
C MET A 514 6.34 -9.16 0.24
N HIS A 515 6.87 -8.25 1.07
CA HIS A 515 6.31 -6.89 1.13
C HIS A 515 6.43 -6.15 -0.20
N GLN A 516 7.54 -6.29 -0.94
CA GLN A 516 7.69 -5.65 -2.25
C GLN A 516 6.64 -6.14 -3.24
N SER A 517 6.33 -7.44 -3.20
CA SER A 517 5.26 -7.99 -4.05
C SER A 517 3.87 -7.50 -3.62
N SER A 518 3.62 -7.41 -2.32
CA SER A 518 2.31 -7.10 -1.77
C SER A 518 1.97 -5.62 -1.83
N LEU A 519 2.98 -4.74 -1.92
CA LEU A 519 2.80 -3.36 -2.35
C LEU A 519 2.21 -3.26 -3.76
N GLY A 520 2.59 -4.14 -4.67
CA GLY A 520 1.96 -4.24 -6.00
C GLY A 520 0.50 -4.74 -5.92
N SER A 521 0.19 -5.64 -4.98
CA SER A 521 -1.17 -6.16 -4.76
C SER A 521 -2.17 -5.08 -4.33
N LEU A 522 -1.72 -3.97 -3.73
CA LEU A 522 -2.58 -2.84 -3.37
C LEU A 522 -3.31 -2.26 -4.57
N PHE A 523 -2.63 -2.15 -5.71
CA PHE A 523 -3.18 -1.59 -6.95
C PHE A 523 -4.08 -2.58 -7.71
N LEU A 524 -4.06 -3.87 -7.35
CA LEU A 524 -4.99 -4.85 -7.91
C LEU A 524 -6.44 -4.59 -7.50
N LEU A 525 -6.67 -3.89 -6.39
CA LEU A 525 -8.00 -3.45 -5.94
C LEU A 525 -8.53 -2.25 -6.73
N MET A 526 -7.79 -1.75 -7.72
CA MET A 526 -8.04 -0.46 -8.37
C MET A 526 -7.95 -0.52 -9.91
N PRO A 527 -8.46 -1.57 -10.58
CA PRO A 527 -8.25 -1.80 -12.01
C PRO A 527 -8.72 -0.63 -12.88
N ASP A 528 -9.83 0.02 -12.50
CA ASP A 528 -10.43 1.10 -13.28
C ASP A 528 -9.85 2.49 -12.93
N LYS A 529 -8.99 2.58 -11.91
CA LYS A 529 -8.36 3.84 -11.48
C LYS A 529 -6.92 3.99 -11.95
N LEU A 530 -6.22 2.90 -12.28
CA LEU A 530 -4.84 2.98 -12.76
C LEU A 530 -4.80 2.86 -14.29
N ALA A 531 -4.03 3.74 -14.94
CA ALA A 531 -3.89 3.70 -16.40
C ALA A 531 -3.35 2.35 -16.88
N ARG A 532 -3.86 1.87 -18.02
CA ARG A 532 -3.61 0.52 -18.56
C ARG A 532 -2.12 0.21 -18.76
N GLN A 533 -1.29 1.22 -19.04
CA GLN A 533 0.16 1.08 -19.22
C GLN A 533 0.90 0.65 -17.95
N TRP A 534 0.39 1.04 -16.77
CA TRP A 534 0.98 0.69 -15.48
C TRP A 534 0.21 -0.42 -14.77
N TRP A 535 -1.10 -0.58 -15.01
CA TRP A 535 -1.89 -1.64 -14.38
C TRP A 535 -1.66 -3.01 -15.02
N SER A 536 -1.45 -4.03 -14.19
CA SER A 536 -1.29 -5.43 -14.61
C SER A 536 -1.70 -6.38 -13.48
N PRO A 537 -2.33 -7.54 -13.77
CA PRO A 537 -2.59 -8.57 -12.77
C PRO A 537 -1.32 -9.17 -12.14
N VAL A 538 -0.17 -9.07 -12.82
CA VAL A 538 1.13 -9.56 -12.34
C VAL A 538 2.04 -8.45 -11.79
N MET A 539 1.45 -7.28 -11.49
CA MET A 539 2.17 -6.16 -10.87
C MET A 539 2.93 -6.51 -9.57
N PRO A 540 2.47 -7.44 -8.71
CA PRO A 540 3.26 -7.88 -7.56
C PRO A 540 4.68 -8.34 -7.95
N VAL A 541 4.81 -9.06 -9.05
CA VAL A 541 6.10 -9.56 -9.53
C VAL A 541 6.95 -8.41 -10.09
N SER A 542 6.35 -7.50 -10.87
CA SER A 542 7.10 -6.37 -11.44
C SER A 542 7.61 -5.41 -10.35
N PHE A 543 6.83 -5.19 -9.29
CA PHE A 543 7.24 -4.39 -8.14
C PHE A 543 8.44 -5.01 -7.42
N PHE A 544 8.40 -6.32 -7.17
CA PHE A 544 9.55 -7.04 -6.60
C PHE A 544 10.81 -6.93 -7.47
N LEU A 545 10.71 -7.22 -8.77
CA LEU A 545 11.85 -7.19 -9.68
C LEU A 545 12.48 -5.79 -9.79
N SER A 546 11.65 -4.74 -9.90
CA SER A 546 12.14 -3.36 -9.95
C SER A 546 12.89 -2.94 -8.68
N SER A 547 12.43 -3.38 -7.51
CA SER A 547 13.07 -3.04 -6.24
C SER A 547 14.46 -3.67 -6.08
N ILE A 548 14.73 -4.87 -6.64
CA ILE A 548 16.08 -5.45 -6.65
C ILE A 548 17.03 -4.56 -7.46
N ALA A 549 16.61 -4.13 -8.66
CA ALA A 549 17.42 -3.28 -9.53
C ALA A 549 17.70 -1.93 -8.87
N ALA A 550 16.67 -1.26 -8.34
CA ALA A 550 16.79 0.03 -7.67
C ALA A 550 17.65 -0.06 -6.41
N GLY A 551 17.46 -1.11 -5.61
CA GLY A 551 18.18 -1.32 -4.36
C GLY A 551 19.68 -1.49 -4.57
N VAL A 552 20.08 -2.36 -5.50
CA VAL A 552 21.52 -2.57 -5.82
C VAL A 552 22.13 -1.30 -6.42
N ALA A 553 21.39 -0.60 -7.29
CA ALA A 553 21.83 0.68 -7.85
C ALA A 553 22.03 1.75 -6.76
N LEU A 554 21.12 1.85 -5.77
CA LEU A 554 21.26 2.79 -4.66
C LEU A 554 22.48 2.48 -3.80
N VAL A 555 22.75 1.20 -3.50
CA VAL A 555 23.95 0.80 -2.73
C VAL A 555 25.23 1.28 -3.42
N ILE A 556 25.31 1.15 -4.76
CA ILE A 556 26.46 1.67 -5.54
C ILE A 556 26.59 3.18 -5.32
N LEU A 557 25.51 3.94 -5.48
CA LEU A 557 25.53 5.40 -5.33
C LEU A 557 25.93 5.84 -3.92
N VAL A 558 25.42 5.16 -2.90
CA VAL A 558 25.71 5.45 -1.49
C VAL A 558 27.17 5.15 -1.17
N GLU A 559 27.71 4.01 -1.60
CA GLU A 559 29.12 3.67 -1.39
C GLU A 559 30.07 4.64 -2.13
N MET A 560 29.70 5.07 -3.35
CA MET A 560 30.43 6.10 -4.08
C MET A 560 30.39 7.46 -3.35
N TRP A 561 29.23 7.83 -2.81
CA TRP A 561 29.08 9.04 -2.02
C TRP A 561 29.89 8.98 -0.72
N ILE A 562 29.85 7.85 0.00
CA ILE A 562 30.66 7.59 1.20
C ILE A 562 32.15 7.76 0.89
N ALA A 563 32.63 7.17 -0.21
CA ALA A 563 34.01 7.29 -0.64
C ALA A 563 34.40 8.75 -0.92
N LYS A 564 33.54 9.51 -1.62
CA LYS A 564 33.79 10.93 -1.91
C LYS A 564 33.71 11.81 -0.67
N ALA A 565 32.65 11.69 0.13
CA ALA A 565 32.36 12.53 1.29
C ALA A 565 33.39 12.35 2.40
N TRP A 566 33.86 11.11 2.62
CA TRP A 566 34.86 10.81 3.64
C TRP A 566 36.26 10.58 3.08
N LYS A 567 36.52 10.90 1.81
CA LYS A 567 37.84 10.79 1.14
C LYS A 567 38.48 9.40 1.32
N ARG A 568 37.68 8.36 1.06
CA ARG A 568 38.08 6.95 1.19
C ARG A 568 38.37 6.36 -0.18
N GLU A 569 39.14 5.27 -0.22
CA GLU A 569 39.43 4.58 -1.48
C GLU A 569 38.16 3.99 -2.11
N LEU A 570 37.96 4.27 -3.39
CA LEU A 570 36.85 3.76 -4.16
C LEU A 570 37.16 2.32 -4.62
N ARG A 571 36.41 1.35 -4.09
CA ARG A 571 36.59 -0.06 -4.43
C ARG A 571 35.87 -0.44 -5.72
N VAL A 572 36.39 0.10 -6.83
CA VAL A 572 35.80 0.01 -8.17
C VAL A 572 35.45 -1.42 -8.57
N ALA A 573 36.29 -2.41 -8.24
CA ALA A 573 36.03 -3.80 -8.59
C ALA A 573 34.74 -4.35 -7.95
N GLN A 574 34.50 -4.04 -6.66
CA GLN A 574 33.32 -4.47 -5.92
C GLN A 574 32.07 -3.77 -6.44
N LEU A 575 32.18 -2.46 -6.72
CA LEU A 575 31.08 -1.67 -7.27
C LEU A 575 30.73 -2.09 -8.70
N ALA A 576 31.72 -2.45 -9.52
CA ALA A 576 31.50 -2.99 -10.86
C ALA A 576 30.80 -4.36 -10.82
N ALA A 577 31.11 -5.18 -9.82
CA ALA A 577 30.41 -6.45 -9.60
C ALA A 577 28.94 -6.25 -9.21
N LEU A 578 28.65 -5.28 -8.33
CA LEU A 578 27.26 -4.86 -8.04
C LEU A 578 26.58 -4.28 -9.28
N GLY A 579 27.30 -3.49 -10.10
CA GLY A 579 26.79 -2.96 -11.36
C GLY A 579 26.36 -4.05 -12.35
N LYS A 580 27.06 -5.20 -12.36
CA LYS A 580 26.67 -6.38 -13.15
C LYS A 580 25.37 -6.99 -12.63
N VAL A 581 25.18 -7.04 -11.31
CA VAL A 581 23.93 -7.51 -10.70
C VAL A 581 22.79 -6.56 -11.04
N ALA A 582 23.01 -5.24 -10.91
CA ALA A 582 22.02 -4.22 -11.27
C ALA A 582 21.60 -4.33 -12.74
N PHE A 583 22.55 -4.55 -13.67
CA PHE A 583 22.27 -4.78 -15.09
C PHE A 583 21.30 -5.97 -15.30
N TRP A 584 21.61 -7.14 -14.72
CA TRP A 584 20.77 -8.32 -14.91
C TRP A 584 19.40 -8.19 -14.25
N ALA A 585 19.35 -7.61 -13.04
CA ALA A 585 18.09 -7.35 -12.35
C ALA A 585 17.19 -6.40 -13.16
N LEU A 586 17.77 -5.33 -13.71
CA LEU A 586 17.07 -4.37 -14.55
C LEU A 586 16.60 -5.00 -15.87
N LEU A 587 17.43 -5.84 -16.50
CA LEU A 587 17.07 -6.51 -17.74
C LEU A 587 15.89 -7.46 -17.55
N VAL A 588 15.90 -8.24 -16.47
CA VAL A 588 14.79 -9.14 -16.13
C VAL A 588 13.53 -8.35 -15.83
N PHE A 589 13.64 -7.24 -15.10
CA PHE A 589 12.50 -6.35 -14.85
C PHE A 589 11.89 -5.79 -16.14
N GLU A 590 12.71 -5.19 -17.02
CA GLU A 590 12.22 -4.58 -18.27
C GLU A 590 11.66 -5.63 -19.23
N ALA A 591 12.33 -6.78 -19.38
CA ALA A 591 11.85 -7.88 -20.20
C ALA A 591 10.51 -8.44 -19.70
N PHE A 592 10.38 -8.63 -18.37
CA PHE A 592 9.14 -9.08 -17.76
C PHE A 592 8.01 -8.06 -17.97
N ARG A 593 8.29 -6.78 -17.74
CA ARG A 593 7.31 -5.70 -17.88
C ARG A 593 6.83 -5.54 -19.31
N LEU A 594 7.73 -5.42 -20.28
CA LEU A 594 7.37 -5.28 -21.69
C LEU A 594 6.73 -6.56 -22.24
N GLY A 595 7.20 -7.72 -21.78
CA GLY A 595 6.60 -9.02 -22.08
C GLY A 595 5.15 -9.13 -21.61
N ASP A 596 4.86 -8.74 -20.37
CA ASP A 596 3.49 -8.68 -19.84
C ASP A 596 2.59 -7.74 -20.66
N LEU A 597 3.08 -6.55 -21.03
CA LEU A 597 2.34 -5.63 -21.89
C LEU A 597 2.05 -6.24 -23.28
N ALA A 598 3.01 -6.97 -23.85
CA ALA A 598 2.85 -7.65 -25.14
C ALA A 598 1.83 -8.79 -25.05
N VAL A 599 1.90 -9.63 -24.02
CA VAL A 599 0.94 -10.73 -23.77
C VAL A 599 -0.48 -10.21 -23.59
N ARG A 600 -0.64 -9.03 -22.96
CA ARG A 600 -1.95 -8.37 -22.80
C ARG A 600 -2.42 -7.62 -24.05
N GLY A 601 -1.64 -7.60 -25.13
CA GLY A 601 -1.96 -6.88 -26.37
C GLY A 601 -1.96 -5.35 -26.22
N GLN A 602 -1.28 -4.81 -25.20
CA GLN A 602 -1.30 -3.38 -24.85
C GLN A 602 -0.03 -2.64 -25.24
N LEU A 603 0.95 -3.31 -25.85
CA LEU A 603 2.24 -2.70 -26.18
C LEU A 603 2.11 -1.48 -27.10
N ALA A 604 1.37 -1.60 -28.21
CA ALA A 604 1.14 -0.48 -29.13
C ALA A 604 0.34 0.65 -28.45
N GLY A 605 -0.67 0.30 -27.65
CA GLY A 605 -1.47 1.25 -26.90
C GLY A 605 -0.70 1.97 -25.79
N ALA A 606 0.39 1.38 -25.28
CA ALA A 606 1.17 1.98 -24.20
C ALA A 606 1.97 3.20 -24.64
N PHE A 607 2.37 3.23 -25.92
CA PHE A 607 3.05 4.37 -26.53
C PHE A 607 2.07 5.34 -27.23
N ALA A 608 0.77 5.12 -27.10
CA ALA A 608 -0.28 5.99 -27.63
C ALA A 608 -1.01 6.76 -26.51
N GLY A 609 -1.45 7.98 -26.82
CA GLY A 609 -2.24 8.83 -25.92
C GLY A 609 -1.42 9.77 -25.02
N PRO A 610 -2.08 10.53 -24.12
CA PRO A 610 -1.47 11.66 -23.42
C PRO A 610 -0.39 11.25 -22.40
N LYS A 611 -0.43 10.02 -21.89
CA LYS A 611 0.53 9.50 -20.90
C LYS A 611 1.69 8.72 -21.51
N SER A 612 1.73 8.59 -22.85
CA SER A 612 2.76 7.81 -23.54
C SER A 612 4.16 8.38 -23.34
N GLY A 613 4.30 9.71 -23.29
CA GLY A 613 5.59 10.37 -23.06
C GLY A 613 6.19 10.02 -21.71
N LEU A 614 5.36 9.97 -20.65
CA LEU A 614 5.81 9.55 -19.31
C LEU A 614 6.25 8.09 -19.31
N PHE A 615 5.47 7.22 -19.94
CA PHE A 615 5.80 5.80 -20.05
C PHE A 615 7.09 5.57 -20.86
N ALA A 616 7.24 6.25 -22.00
CA ALA A 616 8.42 6.17 -22.84
C ALA A 616 9.67 6.70 -22.14
N ALA A 617 9.57 7.85 -21.46
CA ALA A 617 10.67 8.39 -20.67
C ALA A 617 11.11 7.40 -19.58
N GLU A 618 10.16 6.77 -18.91
CA GLU A 618 10.44 5.77 -17.88
C GLU A 618 11.18 4.54 -18.45
N VAL A 619 10.70 3.95 -19.54
CA VAL A 619 11.32 2.77 -20.17
C VAL A 619 12.68 3.11 -20.78
N VAL A 620 12.80 4.24 -21.47
CA VAL A 620 14.04 4.61 -22.18
C VAL A 620 15.11 5.13 -21.22
N LEU A 621 14.79 6.13 -20.38
CA LEU A 621 15.76 6.75 -19.48
C LEU A 621 16.03 5.88 -18.26
N GLY A 622 15.00 5.18 -17.74
CA GLY A 622 15.09 4.35 -16.54
C GLY A 622 15.46 2.89 -16.79
N GLY A 623 15.20 2.38 -17.99
CA GLY A 623 15.46 0.99 -18.37
C GLY A 623 16.57 0.84 -19.41
N VAL A 624 16.32 1.25 -20.65
CA VAL A 624 17.20 0.98 -21.81
C VAL A 624 18.56 1.66 -21.69
N LEU A 625 18.60 2.95 -21.35
CA LEU A 625 19.84 3.71 -21.22
C LEU A 625 20.77 3.17 -20.11
N PRO A 626 20.30 2.94 -18.87
CA PRO A 626 21.13 2.33 -17.84
C PRO A 626 21.57 0.90 -18.19
N LEU A 627 20.75 0.12 -18.90
CA LEU A 627 21.19 -1.19 -19.43
C LEU A 627 22.39 -1.04 -20.37
N ALA A 628 22.35 -0.09 -21.31
CA ALA A 628 23.48 0.17 -22.20
C ALA A 628 24.74 0.61 -21.44
N LEU A 629 24.59 1.49 -20.44
CA LEU A 629 25.70 1.99 -19.61
C LEU A 629 26.31 0.91 -18.71
N LEU A 630 25.53 -0.08 -18.28
CA LEU A 630 25.98 -1.15 -17.39
C LEU A 630 26.31 -2.46 -18.12
N ALA A 631 26.16 -2.54 -19.44
CA ALA A 631 26.32 -3.77 -20.22
C ALA A 631 27.78 -4.31 -20.22
N THR A 632 28.76 -3.42 -20.37
CA THR A 632 30.17 -3.83 -20.56
C THR A 632 31.00 -3.70 -19.28
N ASP A 633 32.03 -4.54 -19.14
CA ASP A 633 32.92 -4.47 -17.97
C ASP A 633 33.70 -3.16 -17.91
N LYS A 634 34.13 -2.66 -19.08
CA LYS A 634 34.82 -1.37 -19.21
C LYS A 634 33.97 -0.21 -18.69
N ALA A 635 32.68 -0.19 -19.01
CA ALA A 635 31.78 0.86 -18.55
C ALA A 635 31.55 0.77 -17.04
N ARG A 636 31.33 -0.43 -16.50
CA ARG A 636 31.15 -0.64 -15.04
C ARG A 636 32.38 -0.31 -14.21
N ARG A 637 33.59 -0.41 -14.77
CA ARG A 637 34.84 0.00 -14.10
C ARG A 637 35.12 1.49 -14.18
N SER A 638 34.39 2.25 -15.00
CA SER A 638 34.49 3.71 -15.04
C SER A 638 33.57 4.31 -13.97
N PRO A 639 34.09 5.01 -12.96
CA PRO A 639 33.26 5.56 -11.88
C PRO A 639 32.15 6.49 -12.39
N GLY A 640 32.43 7.32 -13.39
CA GLY A 640 31.44 8.24 -13.96
C GLY A 640 30.27 7.52 -14.65
N LEU A 641 30.58 6.53 -15.50
CA LEU A 641 29.55 5.76 -16.21
C LEU A 641 28.77 4.84 -15.27
N LEU A 642 29.44 4.24 -14.28
CA LEU A 642 28.78 3.44 -13.26
C LEU A 642 27.81 4.29 -12.43
N ALA A 643 28.24 5.48 -11.98
CA ALA A 643 27.38 6.40 -11.24
C ALA A 643 26.17 6.84 -12.07
N LEU A 644 26.38 7.21 -13.34
CA LEU A 644 25.28 7.62 -14.22
C LEU A 644 24.30 6.46 -14.47
N GLY A 645 24.80 5.27 -14.79
CA GLY A 645 23.97 4.08 -14.99
C GLY A 645 23.18 3.69 -13.74
N ALA A 646 23.81 3.72 -12.56
CA ALA A 646 23.13 3.45 -11.29
C ALA A 646 22.10 4.53 -10.94
N ALA A 647 22.41 5.82 -11.17
CA ALA A 647 21.50 6.93 -10.94
C ALA A 647 20.26 6.85 -11.84
N LEU A 648 20.45 6.52 -13.13
CA LEU A 648 19.35 6.35 -14.08
C LEU A 648 18.49 5.13 -13.74
N ALA A 649 19.09 3.99 -13.38
CA ALA A 649 18.35 2.80 -12.97
C ALA A 649 17.52 3.04 -11.70
N CYS A 650 18.14 3.62 -10.66
CA CYS A 650 17.43 3.96 -9.43
C CYS A 650 16.36 5.04 -9.65
N GLY A 651 16.70 6.09 -10.40
CA GLY A 651 15.80 7.18 -10.74
C GLY A 651 14.63 6.74 -11.60
N GLY A 652 14.83 5.78 -12.51
CA GLY A 652 13.79 5.17 -13.31
C GLY A 652 12.75 4.43 -12.47
N VAL A 653 13.17 3.66 -11.47
CA VAL A 653 12.25 3.00 -10.54
C VAL A 653 11.56 3.99 -9.60
N VAL A 654 12.27 5.03 -9.14
CA VAL A 654 11.64 6.15 -8.40
C VAL A 654 10.54 6.79 -9.24
N PHE A 655 10.86 7.11 -10.50
CA PHE A 655 9.91 7.69 -11.44
C PHE A 655 8.72 6.77 -11.72
N ASN A 656 8.94 5.45 -11.82
CA ASN A 656 7.88 4.47 -11.89
C ASN A 656 6.91 4.56 -10.69
N ARG A 657 7.42 4.60 -9.45
CA ARG A 657 6.56 4.65 -8.25
C ARG A 657 5.79 5.96 -8.17
N VAL A 658 6.43 7.08 -8.52
CA VAL A 658 5.75 8.37 -8.64
C VAL A 658 4.66 8.31 -9.71
N ASN A 659 4.95 7.76 -10.89
CA ASN A 659 3.97 7.60 -11.96
C ASN A 659 2.79 6.75 -11.49
N VAL A 660 3.00 5.58 -10.91
CA VAL A 660 1.90 4.68 -10.48
C VAL A 660 0.95 5.37 -9.50
N VAL A 661 1.46 6.16 -8.55
CA VAL A 661 0.66 6.75 -7.47
C VAL A 661 0.06 8.10 -7.84
N MET A 662 0.78 8.92 -8.62
CA MET A 662 0.41 10.31 -8.88
C MET A 662 -0.13 10.52 -10.29
N PHE A 663 0.64 10.14 -11.31
CA PHE A 663 0.36 10.54 -12.70
C PHE A 663 -0.47 9.51 -13.47
N ALA A 664 -0.32 8.22 -13.17
CA ALA A 664 -1.01 7.14 -13.82
C ALA A 664 -2.43 6.91 -13.25
N MET A 665 -2.73 7.44 -12.06
CA MET A 665 -4.07 7.37 -11.50
C MET A 665 -5.04 8.25 -12.30
N ASN A 666 -6.01 7.60 -12.95
CA ASN A 666 -7.15 8.23 -13.61
C ASN A 666 -8.26 8.47 -12.57
N LEU A 667 -7.95 9.28 -11.56
CA LEU A 667 -8.95 9.64 -10.57
C LEU A 667 -10.08 10.41 -11.24
N LYS A 668 -11.30 9.92 -11.08
CA LYS A 668 -12.53 10.64 -11.37
C LYS A 668 -12.94 11.38 -10.10
N GLY A 669 -13.55 12.56 -10.21
CA GLY A 669 -14.12 13.21 -9.04
C GLY A 669 -15.16 12.33 -8.35
N ILE A 670 -15.49 12.65 -7.09
CA ILE A 670 -16.40 11.89 -6.22
C ILE A 670 -17.82 11.75 -6.81
N ALA A 671 -18.14 12.56 -7.82
CA ALA A 671 -19.16 12.30 -8.80
C ALA A 671 -18.63 12.71 -10.18
N PRO A 672 -19.08 12.09 -11.28
CA PRO A 672 -18.55 12.39 -12.62
C PRO A 672 -18.87 13.81 -13.12
N VAL A 673 -19.75 14.55 -12.46
CA VAL A 673 -19.98 15.98 -12.73
C VAL A 673 -18.87 16.86 -12.12
N PHE A 674 -18.07 16.33 -11.20
CA PHE A 674 -16.98 17.06 -10.59
C PHE A 674 -15.64 16.68 -11.19
N GLU A 675 -14.89 17.70 -11.60
CA GLU A 675 -13.48 17.51 -11.86
C GLU A 675 -12.75 17.03 -10.60
N PRO A 676 -11.72 16.18 -10.76
CA PRO A 676 -10.87 15.79 -9.66
C PRO A 676 -10.32 17.03 -8.95
N GLN A 677 -10.34 17.03 -7.62
CA GLN A 677 -9.72 18.10 -6.86
C GLN A 677 -8.22 18.14 -7.16
N ALA A 678 -7.64 19.31 -7.43
CA ALA A 678 -6.20 19.42 -7.60
C ALA A 678 -5.47 19.10 -6.29
N TYR A 679 -4.33 18.42 -6.39
CA TYR A 679 -3.44 18.14 -5.26
C TYR A 679 -2.04 18.66 -5.58
N ALA A 680 -1.48 19.41 -4.64
CA ALA A 680 -0.07 19.80 -4.61
C ALA A 680 0.43 19.60 -3.17
N PRO A 681 1.59 18.96 -2.93
CA PRO A 681 2.05 18.70 -1.58
C PRO A 681 2.22 19.97 -0.77
N SER A 682 1.82 19.94 0.49
CA SER A 682 1.99 21.05 1.42
C SER A 682 3.46 21.24 1.82
N VAL A 683 3.77 22.38 2.44
CA VAL A 683 5.10 22.63 3.03
C VAL A 683 5.42 21.62 4.14
N PHE A 684 4.42 21.19 4.92
CA PHE A 684 4.61 20.21 5.99
C PHE A 684 4.87 18.81 5.43
N GLU A 685 4.23 18.45 4.32
CA GLU A 685 4.49 17.19 3.64
C GLU A 685 5.96 17.11 3.20
N TRP A 686 6.45 18.16 2.54
CA TRP A 686 7.86 18.29 2.16
C TRP A 686 8.80 18.31 3.36
N GLY A 687 8.43 19.02 4.44
CA GLY A 687 9.27 19.12 5.63
C GLY A 687 9.53 17.77 6.28
N VAL A 688 8.50 16.95 6.47
CA VAL A 688 8.67 15.58 6.99
C VAL A 688 9.55 14.75 6.04
N SER A 689 9.27 14.73 4.74
CA SER A 689 10.03 13.93 3.78
C SER A 689 11.51 14.32 3.71
N VAL A 690 11.83 15.61 3.55
CA VAL A 690 13.22 16.11 3.50
C VAL A 690 13.91 15.92 4.84
N GLY A 691 13.21 16.13 5.94
CA GLY A 691 13.74 15.93 7.29
C GLY A 691 14.13 14.48 7.56
N LEU A 692 13.35 13.50 7.09
CA LEU A 692 13.66 12.08 7.21
C LEU A 692 14.85 11.65 6.33
N VAL A 693 14.96 12.19 5.12
CA VAL A 693 16.16 12.01 4.27
C VAL A 693 17.40 12.52 5.01
N ALA A 694 17.31 13.74 5.55
CA ALA A 694 18.39 14.36 6.31
C ALA A 694 18.75 13.54 7.56
N ALA A 695 17.74 13.06 8.29
CA ALA A 695 17.91 12.20 9.46
C ALA A 695 18.60 10.89 9.11
N THR A 696 18.25 10.26 7.97
CA THR A 696 18.90 9.04 7.49
C THR A 696 20.38 9.26 7.26
N ILE A 697 20.74 10.32 6.52
CA ILE A 697 22.15 10.63 6.22
C ILE A 697 22.92 10.97 7.50
N PHE A 698 22.32 11.79 8.37
CA PHE A 698 22.94 12.22 9.62
C PHE A 698 23.15 11.05 10.59
N LEU A 699 22.12 10.23 10.82
CA LEU A 699 22.19 9.06 11.72
C LEU A 699 23.10 7.97 11.16
N PHE A 700 23.14 7.77 9.85
CA PHE A 700 24.13 6.88 9.24
C PHE A 700 25.55 7.38 9.52
N GLY A 701 25.81 8.68 9.32
CA GLY A 701 27.09 9.29 9.64
C GLY A 701 27.46 9.21 11.13
N LEU A 702 26.49 9.33 12.02
CA LEU A 702 26.67 9.14 13.47
C LEU A 702 26.97 7.67 13.80
N GLY A 703 26.20 6.73 13.25
CA GLY A 703 26.39 5.30 13.43
C GLY A 703 27.77 4.84 12.95
N ALA A 704 28.22 5.32 11.80
CA ALA A 704 29.55 5.02 11.27
C ALA A 704 30.71 5.54 12.15
N ARG A 705 30.48 6.53 13.03
CA ARG A 705 31.46 7.05 13.99
C ARG A 705 31.41 6.35 15.34
N LEU A 706 30.21 5.95 15.77
CA LEU A 706 30.02 5.26 17.06
C LEU A 706 30.41 3.78 16.97
N MET A 707 30.20 3.16 15.81
CA MET A 707 30.29 1.72 15.61
C MET A 707 31.20 1.33 14.43
N PRO A 708 31.81 0.13 14.45
CA PRO A 708 32.67 -0.36 13.38
C PRO A 708 31.83 -0.86 12.20
N VAL A 709 31.26 0.09 11.45
CA VAL A 709 30.37 -0.18 10.29
C VAL A 709 31.16 -0.21 8.98
N LEU A 710 32.21 0.59 8.88
CA LEU A 710 33.02 0.69 7.66
C LEU A 710 34.30 -0.13 7.81
N PRO A 711 34.80 -0.70 6.70
CA PRO A 711 36.09 -1.39 6.68
C PRO A 711 37.22 -0.48 7.16
N LYS A 712 38.28 -1.04 7.72
CA LYS A 712 39.48 -0.31 8.10
C LYS A 712 40.25 0.07 6.84
N GLU A 713 40.77 1.28 6.77
CA GLU A 713 41.70 1.66 5.70
C GLU A 713 43.05 1.07 6.06
N GLU A 714 43.66 0.33 5.13
CA GLU A 714 45.08 0.03 5.25
C GLU A 714 45.83 1.35 5.20
N ALA A 715 46.75 1.57 6.14
CA ALA A 715 47.60 2.76 6.10
C ALA A 715 48.27 2.79 4.71
N ALA A 716 48.06 3.86 3.96
CA ALA A 716 48.70 4.02 2.67
C ALA A 716 50.19 3.74 2.84
N SER A 717 50.69 2.68 2.18
CA SER A 717 52.13 2.54 1.99
C SER A 717 52.59 3.86 1.39
N PRO A 718 53.57 4.56 1.98
CA PRO A 718 54.05 5.81 1.42
C PRO A 718 54.46 5.53 -0.02
N ARG A 719 53.74 6.14 -0.96
CA ARG A 719 54.08 6.16 -2.39
C ARG A 719 54.72 7.50 -2.71
#